data_AF-A0A8B6BVM8-F1
#
_entry.id   AF-A0A8B6BVM8-F1
#
_cell.length_a   1.000
_cell.length_b   1.000
_cell.length_c   1.000
_cell.angle_alpha   90.00
_cell.angle_beta   90.00
_cell.angle_gamma   90.00
#
_symmetry.space_group_name_H-M   'P 1'
#
loop_
_entity.id
_entity.type
_entity.pdbx_description
1 polymer ?
#
loop_
_entity_poly.entity_id
_entity_poly.type
_entity_poly.pdbx_seq_one_letter_code
_entity_poly.pdbx_strand_id
1 'polypeptide(L)'
;MAASAKMSFNYYQNGKYGTLPANPQKDVEVTNDMHLKMSKKIAQLTKVIYALNTKNDEHDGAIQSLKDQHEEEMQKILSETKDKIMVFKRKLDEDIDYRRKITHLENALFEHEKHKKDSMQQFESFKRQADDREMKLKKENSEKMLSVSHDVLLAKKDFEDQLAKFDAWKKEVDSEKEKSLQDLKKAHEKEMEDVRQFHRGQNSDWLNEVAKVENKYKSEVEELNSKIEQLNADKNKSSEDYEQKLSKAQAFYEKELAAIKNSKDMNQEQLSAALREEQERLKKEFAVQQNEMKKRIDSLVEQLSLSEDETEKYKKQLADLESSLNDKDENSSALQQQLKDAKQKASEAMTKLKELESDLMVTKERCQEQAKDLLTKSGQIGELEGTNIQKTSKIADLQKEISRLKDRLSWLESERKTLESEKDSLSEEKLSQLRSLEQSLEDLSIEKETLVTRYEREIQTQVEKSEKQIKELAEKHAREMLDLKKSTDIEMSEQKQKAENYLSECKQQLMKKYTDDTTHLISEKDKLKDEYERIKSELTVRLENSEKEVARLNAILQDSEAGLGSASSKINSLKDASTQLQTELEKTRNELRTAKNDAATYKAELEKLRAMYDSKMKEAKIDLQNQLDKLSKDLEGKWSETLRTESSRLKHDITQQKDDERKAALQQLSKLKDEEMKAGKAGLEKIIAEMQKQMASMESKISKSYSESAEEIERLRKEAEEEKRKLERKMVEAQDEYSQNVKLIESSHEQEKEKLLRQKNEDAEELERKMKSAHMEDMQVHLTAHKAAVEGVKSEAEDKRLADLETQSKKHNEKIANVRDELSAQHQQFVDEVEKSHASQMHTARIELERSIEISRQKDKDHQMKTEELQSEIGHRERHINNLKDEIHDLKDNIERLLRELEGKGKEILKVRSDANLQIK
;
A
#
# COMPACT_ATOMS: atom_id res chain seq x y z
N MET A 1 5.95 -11.92 -106.23
CA MET A 1 6.86 -11.06 -107.04
C MET A 1 7.79 -12.02 -107.77
N ALA A 2 7.87 -12.05 -109.10
CA ALA A 2 8.43 -11.04 -110.02
C ALA A 2 9.96 -10.88 -109.82
N ALA A 3 10.83 -11.00 -110.84
CA ALA A 3 10.63 -11.06 -112.30
C ALA A 3 11.71 -11.97 -113.00
N SER A 4 11.45 -12.56 -114.19
CA SER A 4 12.02 -12.21 -115.53
C SER A 4 13.54 -12.53 -115.72
N ALA A 5 14.11 -13.06 -116.81
CA ALA A 5 13.77 -13.44 -118.22
C ALA A 5 14.90 -14.38 -118.78
N LYS A 6 15.04 -14.92 -120.03
CA LYS A 6 14.37 -15.01 -121.36
C LYS A 6 15.01 -16.22 -122.15
N MET A 7 14.31 -17.00 -123.00
CA MET A 7 14.20 -16.96 -124.50
C MET A 7 15.50 -17.11 -125.35
N SER A 8 15.56 -17.78 -126.54
CA SER A 8 14.55 -18.51 -127.36
C SER A 8 15.07 -19.23 -128.66
N PHE A 9 14.39 -20.32 -129.08
CA PHE A 9 14.02 -20.80 -130.46
C PHE A 9 15.03 -21.19 -131.60
N ASN A 10 15.13 -22.51 -131.90
CA ASN A 10 14.53 -23.30 -133.03
C ASN A 10 14.46 -22.81 -134.53
N TYR A 11 14.96 -23.60 -135.53
CA TYR A 11 14.21 -24.21 -136.70
C TYR A 11 15.05 -25.05 -137.75
N TYR A 12 14.37 -25.67 -138.74
CA TYR A 12 14.75 -26.72 -139.75
C TYR A 12 15.15 -26.25 -141.19
N GLN A 13 15.91 -27.07 -141.99
CA GLN A 13 15.50 -27.64 -143.34
C GLN A 13 16.59 -28.34 -144.24
N ASN A 14 16.19 -29.45 -144.92
CA ASN A 14 16.47 -29.96 -146.31
C ASN A 14 17.89 -30.28 -146.89
N GLY A 15 17.94 -31.17 -147.91
CA GLY A 15 19.15 -31.69 -148.61
C GLY A 15 18.95 -32.08 -150.12
N LYS A 16 19.87 -32.82 -150.78
CA LYS A 16 19.79 -33.20 -152.23
C LYS A 16 20.71 -34.38 -152.72
N TYR A 17 20.43 -34.88 -153.95
CA TYR A 17 21.16 -35.88 -154.79
C TYR A 17 22.53 -35.38 -155.34
N GLY A 18 23.46 -36.11 -155.99
CA GLY A 18 23.56 -37.54 -156.43
C GLY A 18 23.88 -37.71 -157.95
N THR A 19 24.89 -38.53 -158.39
CA THR A 19 25.25 -38.79 -159.83
C THR A 19 26.12 -40.05 -160.10
N LEU A 20 26.08 -40.59 -161.35
CA LEU A 20 26.88 -41.70 -161.92
C LEU A 20 27.10 -41.52 -163.46
N PRO A 21 28.19 -42.07 -164.07
CA PRO A 21 28.17 -42.59 -165.46
C PRO A 21 29.17 -43.76 -165.74
N ALA A 22 29.40 -44.19 -167.01
CA ALA A 22 28.68 -45.32 -167.66
C ALA A 22 29.38 -45.88 -168.94
N ASN A 23 29.54 -47.22 -169.04
CA ASN A 23 29.77 -48.07 -170.27
C ASN A 23 31.05 -47.78 -171.15
N PRO A 24 31.38 -48.52 -172.26
CA PRO A 24 30.71 -49.65 -172.95
C PRO A 24 31.58 -50.91 -173.29
N GLN A 25 30.98 -51.83 -174.07
CA GLN A 25 31.36 -53.23 -174.37
C GLN A 25 32.53 -53.48 -175.35
N LYS A 26 32.97 -54.75 -175.41
CA LYS A 26 33.44 -55.45 -176.63
C LYS A 26 32.97 -56.91 -176.62
N ASP A 27 32.44 -57.39 -177.74
CA ASP A 27 32.00 -58.78 -177.94
C ASP A 27 33.11 -59.68 -178.52
N VAL A 28 33.05 -60.97 -178.21
CA VAL A 28 33.82 -62.07 -178.83
C VAL A 28 32.88 -63.27 -178.96
N GLU A 29 32.82 -63.89 -180.15
CA GLU A 29 31.88 -64.98 -180.42
C GLU A 29 32.18 -66.24 -179.58
N VAL A 30 31.19 -66.71 -178.82
CA VAL A 30 31.25 -67.96 -178.05
C VAL A 30 30.05 -68.83 -178.42
N THR A 31 30.32 -70.06 -178.85
CA THR A 31 29.28 -70.99 -179.34
C THR A 31 28.37 -71.50 -178.23
N ASN A 32 27.10 -71.70 -178.60
CA ASN A 32 25.94 -71.73 -177.69
C ASN A 32 26.00 -72.81 -176.58
N ASP A 33 26.61 -73.98 -176.85
CA ASP A 33 26.77 -75.05 -175.86
C ASP A 33 27.76 -74.69 -174.73
N MET A 34 28.82 -73.93 -175.02
CA MET A 34 29.71 -73.44 -173.96
C MET A 34 28.99 -72.39 -173.09
N HIS A 35 28.15 -71.54 -173.70
CA HIS A 35 27.27 -70.62 -172.97
C HIS A 35 26.33 -71.36 -172.00
N LEU A 36 25.66 -72.44 -172.44
CA LEU A 36 24.76 -73.21 -171.58
C LEU A 36 25.49 -73.88 -170.39
N LYS A 37 26.71 -74.40 -170.62
CA LYS A 37 27.55 -74.99 -169.57
C LYS A 37 28.04 -73.94 -168.57
N MET A 38 28.46 -72.77 -169.05
CA MET A 38 28.79 -71.63 -168.20
C MET A 38 27.57 -71.16 -167.39
N SER A 39 26.40 -70.96 -168.01
CA SER A 39 25.17 -70.54 -167.33
C SER A 39 24.72 -71.53 -166.24
N LYS A 40 24.85 -72.85 -166.46
CA LYS A 40 24.60 -73.85 -165.40
C LYS A 40 25.60 -73.75 -164.26
N LYS A 41 26.88 -73.51 -164.55
CA LYS A 41 27.92 -73.35 -163.52
C LYS A 41 27.75 -72.05 -162.72
N ILE A 42 27.40 -70.96 -163.40
CA ILE A 42 27.03 -69.66 -162.81
C ILE A 42 25.82 -69.85 -161.90
N ALA A 43 24.70 -70.40 -162.37
CA ALA A 43 23.51 -70.61 -161.55
C ALA A 43 23.77 -71.51 -160.33
N GLN A 44 24.63 -72.53 -160.47
CA GLN A 44 25.04 -73.39 -159.35
C GLN A 44 25.91 -72.63 -158.33
N LEU A 45 26.83 -71.78 -158.79
CA LEU A 45 27.60 -70.87 -157.92
C LEU A 45 26.71 -69.81 -157.27
N THR A 46 25.81 -69.15 -158.01
CA THR A 46 24.85 -68.18 -157.48
C THR A 46 23.98 -68.79 -156.39
N LYS A 47 23.53 -70.05 -156.54
CA LYS A 47 22.76 -70.74 -155.48
C LYS A 47 23.59 -71.03 -154.23
N VAL A 48 24.87 -71.38 -154.39
CA VAL A 48 25.79 -71.58 -153.26
C VAL A 48 26.15 -70.26 -152.58
N ILE A 49 26.40 -69.19 -153.36
CA ILE A 49 26.64 -67.84 -152.85
C ILE A 49 25.41 -67.32 -152.10
N TYR A 50 24.20 -67.50 -152.63
CA TYR A 50 22.98 -67.11 -151.94
C TYR A 50 22.81 -67.88 -150.62
N ALA A 51 23.01 -69.20 -150.62
CA ALA A 51 22.91 -70.00 -149.39
C ALA A 51 24.01 -69.67 -148.36
N LEU A 52 25.23 -69.34 -148.80
CA LEU A 52 26.30 -68.87 -147.92
C LEU A 52 26.00 -67.48 -147.37
N ASN A 53 25.54 -66.55 -148.21
CA ASN A 53 25.17 -65.20 -147.79
C ASN A 53 24.00 -65.23 -146.81
N THR A 54 22.89 -65.93 -147.11
CA THR A 54 21.77 -66.08 -146.15
C THR A 54 22.25 -66.66 -144.83
N LYS A 55 23.15 -67.65 -144.84
CA LYS A 55 23.73 -68.20 -143.61
C LYS A 55 24.69 -67.21 -142.91
N ASN A 56 25.37 -66.33 -143.64
CA ASN A 56 26.18 -65.26 -143.07
C ASN A 56 25.30 -64.16 -142.47
N ASP A 57 24.19 -63.79 -143.13
CA ASP A 57 23.17 -62.87 -142.63
C ASP A 57 22.50 -63.44 -141.36
N GLU A 58 22.22 -64.75 -141.31
CA GLU A 58 21.78 -65.48 -140.11
C GLU A 58 22.84 -65.44 -138.99
N HIS A 59 24.13 -65.61 -139.33
CA HIS A 59 25.22 -65.54 -138.35
C HIS A 59 25.47 -64.11 -137.84
N ASP A 60 25.44 -63.10 -138.71
CA ASP A 60 25.57 -61.69 -138.35
C ASP A 60 24.36 -61.21 -137.53
N GLY A 61 23.16 -61.68 -137.86
CA GLY A 61 21.94 -61.48 -137.06
C GLY A 61 22.01 -62.13 -135.68
N ALA A 62 22.52 -63.37 -135.59
CA ALA A 62 22.75 -64.04 -134.31
C ALA A 62 23.84 -63.34 -133.47
N ILE A 63 24.93 -62.89 -134.11
CA ILE A 63 25.99 -62.10 -133.47
C ILE A 63 25.45 -60.77 -132.98
N GLN A 64 24.57 -60.10 -133.74
CA GLN A 64 23.95 -58.85 -133.32
C GLN A 64 23.00 -59.07 -132.14
N SER A 65 22.12 -60.06 -132.20
CA SER A 65 21.25 -60.41 -131.07
C SER A 65 22.04 -60.76 -129.80
N LEU A 66 23.24 -61.35 -129.92
CA LEU A 66 24.10 -61.63 -128.76
C LEU A 66 24.75 -60.36 -128.19
N LYS A 67 25.15 -59.40 -129.06
CA LYS A 67 25.63 -58.08 -128.61
C LYS A 67 24.51 -57.31 -127.89
N ASP A 68 23.32 -57.28 -128.49
CA ASP A 68 22.16 -56.56 -127.95
C ASP A 68 21.80 -57.12 -126.57
N GLN A 69 21.77 -58.45 -126.40
CA GLN A 69 21.59 -59.12 -125.11
C GLN A 69 22.69 -58.76 -124.10
N HIS A 70 23.98 -58.80 -124.49
CA HIS A 70 25.06 -58.42 -123.59
C HIS A 70 25.06 -56.92 -123.25
N GLU A 71 24.57 -56.05 -124.12
CA GLU A 71 24.41 -54.63 -123.82
C GLU A 71 23.23 -54.37 -122.88
N GLU A 72 22.11 -55.10 -123.01
CA GLU A 72 21.02 -55.13 -122.01
C GLU A 72 21.52 -55.67 -120.65
N GLU A 73 22.30 -56.75 -120.63
CA GLU A 73 22.91 -57.28 -119.39
C GLU A 73 23.85 -56.28 -118.75
N MET A 74 24.71 -55.61 -119.51
CA MET A 74 25.59 -54.55 -119.01
C MET A 74 24.79 -53.36 -118.46
N GLN A 75 23.76 -52.89 -119.16
CA GLN A 75 22.90 -51.81 -118.67
C GLN A 75 22.19 -52.19 -117.37
N LYS A 76 21.68 -53.42 -117.27
CA LYS A 76 21.04 -53.94 -116.05
C LYS A 76 22.02 -54.06 -114.88
N ILE A 77 23.22 -54.57 -115.11
CA ILE A 77 24.28 -54.65 -114.08
C ILE A 77 24.67 -53.24 -113.62
N LEU A 78 24.75 -52.28 -114.54
CA LEU A 78 25.04 -50.87 -114.22
C LEU A 78 23.91 -50.21 -113.41
N SER A 79 22.63 -50.44 -113.75
CA SER A 79 21.51 -49.92 -112.95
C SER A 79 21.44 -50.55 -111.57
N GLU A 80 21.55 -51.88 -111.47
CA GLU A 80 21.58 -52.57 -110.17
C GLU A 80 22.76 -52.11 -109.29
N THR A 81 23.92 -51.86 -109.89
CA THR A 81 25.11 -51.38 -109.17
C THR A 81 24.91 -49.94 -108.71
N LYS A 82 24.33 -49.08 -109.55
CA LYS A 82 23.97 -47.69 -109.21
C LYS A 82 22.98 -47.63 -108.05
N ASP A 83 21.95 -48.48 -108.06
CA ASP A 83 20.94 -48.51 -106.99
C ASP A 83 21.52 -49.04 -105.68
N LYS A 84 22.36 -50.09 -105.73
CA LYS A 84 23.13 -50.58 -104.57
C LYS A 84 24.03 -49.47 -104.00
N ILE A 85 24.73 -48.71 -104.85
CA ILE A 85 25.53 -47.54 -104.44
C ILE A 85 24.65 -46.46 -103.80
N MET A 86 23.46 -46.16 -104.34
CA MET A 86 22.55 -45.19 -103.74
C MET A 86 22.03 -45.63 -102.36
N VAL A 87 21.75 -46.92 -102.16
CA VAL A 87 21.36 -47.47 -100.84
C VAL A 87 22.53 -47.40 -99.85
N PHE A 88 23.75 -47.75 -100.26
CA PHE A 88 24.93 -47.59 -99.39
C PHE A 88 25.23 -46.13 -99.08
N LYS A 89 25.03 -45.21 -100.03
CA LYS A 89 25.20 -43.77 -99.78
C LYS A 89 24.19 -43.25 -98.76
N ARG A 90 22.89 -43.57 -98.90
CA ARG A 90 21.86 -43.19 -97.89
C ARG A 90 22.23 -43.70 -96.49
N LYS A 91 22.67 -44.95 -96.36
CA LYS A 91 23.11 -45.51 -95.07
C LYS A 91 24.37 -44.84 -94.51
N LEU A 92 25.27 -44.35 -95.36
CA LEU A 92 26.44 -43.57 -94.95
C LEU A 92 26.05 -42.16 -94.50
N ASP A 93 25.13 -41.51 -95.22
CA ASP A 93 24.59 -40.20 -94.85
C ASP A 93 23.82 -40.30 -93.50
N GLU A 94 23.03 -41.37 -93.30
CA GLU A 94 22.39 -41.71 -92.02
C GLU A 94 23.40 -41.93 -90.88
N ASP A 95 24.46 -42.72 -91.09
CA ASP A 95 25.53 -42.96 -90.10
C ASP A 95 26.28 -41.66 -89.74
N ILE A 96 26.49 -40.76 -90.70
CA ILE A 96 27.07 -39.43 -90.46
C ILE A 96 26.15 -38.58 -89.56
N ASP A 97 24.83 -38.60 -89.79
CA ASP A 97 23.88 -37.85 -88.96
C ASP A 97 23.66 -38.49 -87.58
N TYR A 98 23.72 -39.81 -87.44
CA TYR A 98 23.77 -40.47 -86.13
C TYR A 98 25.04 -40.07 -85.36
N ARG A 99 26.23 -40.06 -85.99
CA ARG A 99 27.48 -39.59 -85.36
C ARG A 99 27.37 -38.13 -84.91
N ARG A 100 26.85 -37.23 -85.76
CA ARG A 100 26.60 -35.82 -85.42
C ARG A 100 25.67 -35.69 -84.20
N LYS A 101 24.60 -36.48 -84.15
CA LYS A 101 23.64 -36.48 -83.05
C LYS A 101 24.24 -37.03 -81.76
N ILE A 102 25.06 -38.08 -81.83
CA ILE A 102 25.81 -38.62 -80.69
C ILE A 102 26.75 -37.54 -80.13
N THR A 103 27.62 -36.95 -80.96
CA THR A 103 28.55 -35.89 -80.52
C THR A 103 27.83 -34.65 -79.97
N HIS A 104 26.66 -34.29 -80.50
CA HIS A 104 25.84 -33.21 -79.93
C HIS A 104 25.31 -33.57 -78.53
N LEU A 105 24.81 -34.80 -78.33
CA LEU A 105 24.33 -35.29 -77.03
C LEU A 105 25.47 -35.46 -76.01
N GLU A 106 26.65 -35.93 -76.43
CA GLU A 106 27.85 -36.03 -75.60
C GLU A 106 28.29 -34.64 -75.11
N ASN A 107 28.34 -33.64 -76.01
CA ASN A 107 28.66 -32.26 -75.64
C ASN A 107 27.60 -31.63 -74.72
N ALA A 108 26.31 -31.90 -74.96
CA ALA A 108 25.22 -31.41 -74.11
C ALA A 108 25.24 -32.03 -72.70
N LEU A 109 25.56 -33.33 -72.60
CA LEU A 109 25.75 -34.01 -71.32
C LEU A 109 26.99 -33.47 -70.57
N PHE A 110 28.10 -33.24 -71.27
CA PHE A 110 29.31 -32.67 -70.69
C PHE A 110 29.09 -31.27 -70.13
N GLU A 111 28.46 -30.36 -70.90
CA GLU A 111 28.14 -29.02 -70.42
C GLU A 111 27.10 -29.02 -69.29
N HIS A 112 26.12 -29.93 -69.30
CA HIS A 112 25.20 -30.10 -68.18
C HIS A 112 25.90 -30.63 -66.91
N GLU A 113 26.80 -31.60 -67.02
CA GLU A 113 27.55 -32.13 -65.88
C GLU A 113 28.53 -31.08 -65.30
N LYS A 114 29.17 -30.31 -66.18
CA LYS A 114 29.97 -29.13 -65.84
C LYS A 114 29.14 -28.06 -65.12
N HIS A 115 28.01 -27.63 -65.67
CA HIS A 115 27.11 -26.67 -65.01
C HIS A 115 26.63 -27.19 -63.64
N LYS A 116 26.26 -28.47 -63.53
CA LYS A 116 25.89 -29.11 -62.26
C LYS A 116 27.03 -29.05 -61.24
N LYS A 117 28.28 -29.30 -61.67
CA LYS A 117 29.48 -29.23 -60.83
C LYS A 117 29.77 -27.79 -60.39
N ASP A 118 29.70 -26.83 -61.31
CA ASP A 118 29.94 -25.41 -61.05
C ASP A 118 28.88 -24.86 -60.08
N SER A 119 27.60 -25.19 -60.26
CA SER A 119 26.52 -24.85 -59.31
C SER A 119 26.72 -25.49 -57.94
N MET A 120 27.21 -26.74 -57.87
CA MET A 120 27.52 -27.39 -56.60
C MET A 120 28.69 -26.70 -55.87
N GLN A 121 29.73 -26.30 -56.60
CA GLN A 121 30.86 -25.54 -56.04
C GLN A 121 30.43 -24.14 -55.57
N GLN A 122 29.56 -23.46 -56.32
CA GLN A 122 28.98 -22.19 -55.88
C GLN A 122 28.16 -22.37 -54.59
N PHE A 123 27.31 -23.40 -54.51
CA PHE A 123 26.53 -23.72 -53.32
C PHE A 123 27.42 -24.06 -52.10
N GLU A 124 28.46 -24.88 -52.28
CA GLU A 124 29.46 -25.14 -51.23
C GLU A 124 30.17 -23.86 -50.78
N SER A 125 30.53 -22.97 -51.72
CA SER A 125 31.19 -21.70 -51.38
C SER A 125 30.26 -20.75 -50.61
N PHE A 126 28.98 -20.70 -50.98
CA PHE A 126 27.96 -19.91 -50.30
C PHE A 126 27.71 -20.46 -48.89
N LYS A 127 27.61 -21.79 -48.74
CA LYS A 127 27.47 -22.45 -47.44
C LYS A 127 28.65 -22.11 -46.53
N ARG A 128 29.89 -22.27 -46.99
CA ARG A 128 31.09 -21.91 -46.20
C ARG A 128 31.10 -20.43 -45.80
N GLN A 129 30.68 -19.53 -46.69
CA GLN A 129 30.52 -18.10 -46.36
C GLN A 129 29.40 -17.83 -45.34
N ALA A 130 28.32 -18.61 -45.35
CA ALA A 130 27.26 -18.52 -44.35
C ALA A 130 27.75 -19.02 -42.99
N ASP A 131 28.38 -20.21 -42.95
CA ASP A 131 28.99 -20.80 -41.76
C ASP A 131 30.04 -19.84 -41.13
N ASP A 132 30.91 -19.22 -41.95
CA ASP A 132 31.89 -18.21 -41.52
C ASP A 132 31.24 -16.93 -40.96
N ARG A 133 30.14 -16.46 -41.56
CA ARG A 133 29.39 -15.29 -41.07
C ARG A 133 28.71 -15.60 -39.75
N GLU A 134 28.10 -16.77 -39.62
CA GLU A 134 27.46 -17.21 -38.38
C GLU A 134 28.48 -17.37 -37.25
N MET A 135 29.66 -17.96 -37.53
CA MET A 135 30.77 -18.05 -36.57
C MET A 135 31.27 -16.67 -36.13
N LYS A 136 31.41 -15.71 -37.06
CA LYS A 136 31.80 -14.33 -36.72
C LYS A 136 30.74 -13.63 -35.87
N LEU A 137 29.46 -13.72 -36.25
CA LEU A 137 28.36 -13.13 -35.48
C LEU A 137 28.23 -13.77 -34.08
N LYS A 138 28.38 -15.09 -33.96
CA LYS A 138 28.42 -15.80 -32.66
C LYS A 138 29.60 -15.32 -31.81
N LYS A 139 30.79 -15.19 -32.40
CA LYS A 139 31.97 -14.68 -31.71
C LYS A 139 31.76 -13.24 -31.24
N GLU A 140 31.40 -12.32 -32.14
CA GLU A 140 31.13 -10.92 -31.81
C GLU A 140 30.05 -10.77 -30.75
N ASN A 141 28.98 -11.57 -30.80
CA ASN A 141 27.92 -11.53 -29.80
C ASN A 141 28.41 -12.05 -28.44
N SER A 142 29.26 -13.07 -28.41
CA SER A 142 29.89 -13.53 -27.17
C SER A 142 30.87 -12.51 -26.60
N GLU A 143 31.65 -11.82 -27.44
CA GLU A 143 32.58 -10.76 -27.02
C GLU A 143 31.82 -9.53 -26.50
N LYS A 144 30.72 -9.12 -27.17
CA LYS A 144 29.81 -8.06 -26.71
C LYS A 144 29.12 -8.45 -25.39
N MET A 145 28.66 -9.69 -25.25
CA MET A 145 28.04 -10.20 -24.01
C MET A 145 29.04 -10.25 -22.85
N LEU A 146 30.30 -10.64 -23.11
CA LEU A 146 31.37 -10.60 -22.12
C LEU A 146 31.75 -9.15 -21.74
N SER A 147 31.79 -8.22 -22.70
CA SER A 147 31.99 -6.78 -22.40
C SER A 147 30.86 -6.27 -21.52
N VAL A 148 29.59 -6.40 -21.92
CA VAL A 148 28.45 -5.93 -21.14
C VAL A 148 28.41 -6.59 -19.76
N SER A 149 28.75 -7.87 -19.64
CA SER A 149 28.86 -8.53 -18.34
C SER A 149 30.03 -8.00 -17.49
N HIS A 150 31.13 -7.56 -18.10
CA HIS A 150 32.24 -6.90 -17.41
C HIS A 150 31.86 -5.47 -16.98
N ASP A 151 31.22 -4.71 -17.87
CA ASP A 151 30.73 -3.35 -17.62
C ASP A 151 29.68 -3.33 -16.49
N VAL A 152 28.78 -4.32 -16.45
CA VAL A 152 27.83 -4.52 -15.34
C VAL A 152 28.53 -4.91 -14.03
N LEU A 153 29.60 -5.70 -14.08
CA LEU A 153 30.40 -6.03 -12.88
C LEU A 153 31.22 -4.84 -12.38
N LEU A 154 31.74 -3.99 -13.28
CA LEU A 154 32.40 -2.73 -12.93
C LEU A 154 31.39 -1.76 -12.30
N ALA A 155 30.24 -1.54 -12.94
CA ALA A 155 29.18 -0.69 -12.38
C ALA A 155 28.70 -1.19 -11.01
N LYS A 156 28.50 -2.52 -10.85
CA LYS A 156 28.17 -3.12 -9.55
C LYS A 156 29.26 -2.85 -8.51
N LYS A 157 30.53 -2.99 -8.87
CA LYS A 157 31.64 -2.69 -7.96
C LYS A 157 31.68 -1.20 -7.60
N ASP A 158 31.47 -0.29 -8.57
CA ASP A 158 31.41 1.14 -8.30
C ASP A 158 30.24 1.49 -7.36
N PHE A 159 29.08 0.84 -7.50
CA PHE A 159 28.00 0.97 -6.51
C PHE A 159 28.38 0.43 -5.13
N GLU A 160 29.08 -0.71 -5.04
CA GLU A 160 29.58 -1.26 -3.77
C GLU A 160 30.62 -0.33 -3.12
N ASP A 161 31.55 0.24 -3.90
CA ASP A 161 32.54 1.23 -3.45
C ASP A 161 31.88 2.57 -3.06
N GLN A 162 30.76 2.97 -3.68
CA GLN A 162 29.98 4.15 -3.28
C GLN A 162 29.15 3.89 -2.01
N LEU A 163 28.57 2.70 -1.85
CA LEU A 163 27.90 2.30 -0.60
C LEU A 163 28.89 2.27 0.57
N ALA A 164 30.10 1.72 0.36
CA ALA A 164 31.16 1.72 1.37
C ALA A 164 31.60 3.16 1.76
N LYS A 165 31.69 4.08 0.79
CA LYS A 165 31.95 5.52 1.05
C LYS A 165 30.80 6.18 1.80
N PHE A 166 29.55 5.86 1.46
CA PHE A 166 28.37 6.38 2.15
C PHE A 166 28.28 5.89 3.61
N ASP A 167 28.53 4.61 3.87
CA ASP A 167 28.60 4.06 5.23
C ASP A 167 29.78 4.64 6.04
N ALA A 168 30.91 4.92 5.40
CA ALA A 168 32.04 5.61 6.04
C ALA A 168 31.69 7.07 6.39
N TRP A 169 31.10 7.81 5.45
CA TRP A 169 30.62 9.18 5.67
C TRP A 169 29.56 9.24 6.77
N LYS A 170 28.58 8.33 6.75
CA LYS A 170 27.55 8.21 7.79
C LYS A 170 28.17 7.97 9.16
N LYS A 171 29.15 7.07 9.27
CA LYS A 171 29.89 6.82 10.52
C LYS A 171 30.64 8.06 11.00
N GLU A 172 31.23 8.86 10.11
CA GLU A 172 31.88 10.11 10.53
C GLU A 172 30.85 11.17 10.96
N VAL A 173 29.72 11.30 10.27
CA VAL A 173 28.63 12.23 10.69
C VAL A 173 28.02 11.82 12.04
N ASP A 174 27.78 10.53 12.27
CA ASP A 174 27.32 10.03 13.58
C ASP A 174 28.40 10.23 14.67
N SER A 175 29.70 10.12 14.31
CA SER A 175 30.86 10.43 15.16
C SER A 175 30.98 11.92 15.49
N GLU A 176 30.86 12.83 14.52
CA GLU A 176 30.84 14.29 14.72
C GLU A 176 29.63 14.73 15.54
N LYS A 177 28.47 14.11 15.31
CA LYS A 177 27.25 14.33 16.10
C LYS A 177 27.41 13.88 17.55
N GLU A 178 27.98 12.71 17.81
CA GLU A 178 28.22 12.23 19.18
C GLU A 178 29.29 13.09 19.88
N LYS A 179 30.37 13.49 19.20
CA LYS A 179 31.35 14.49 19.71
C LYS A 179 30.65 15.80 20.07
N SER A 180 29.83 16.34 19.16
CA SER A 180 29.08 17.59 19.37
C SER A 180 28.09 17.49 20.54
N LEU A 181 27.42 16.34 20.71
CA LEU A 181 26.55 16.07 21.84
C LEU A 181 27.33 15.92 23.16
N GLN A 182 28.53 15.32 23.14
CA GLN A 182 29.40 15.27 24.31
C GLN A 182 29.95 16.63 24.69
N ASP A 183 30.35 17.46 23.72
CA ASP A 183 30.88 18.79 24.01
C ASP A 183 29.78 19.76 24.44
N LEU A 184 28.55 19.62 23.91
CA LEU A 184 27.37 20.31 24.44
C LEU A 184 27.00 19.84 25.86
N LYS A 185 27.11 18.54 26.15
CA LYS A 185 26.93 18.01 27.53
C LYS A 185 27.98 18.59 28.47
N LYS A 186 29.27 18.58 28.11
CA LYS A 186 30.37 19.18 28.92
C LYS A 186 30.17 20.68 29.12
N ALA A 187 29.72 21.40 28.08
CA ALA A 187 29.41 22.82 28.17
C ALA A 187 28.27 23.06 29.17
N HIS A 188 27.20 22.27 29.11
CA HIS A 188 26.08 22.37 30.05
C HIS A 188 26.44 21.92 31.48
N GLU A 189 27.23 20.85 31.64
CA GLU A 189 27.78 20.44 32.95
C GLU A 189 28.64 21.55 33.55
N LYS A 190 29.44 22.24 32.72
CA LYS A 190 30.22 23.39 33.15
C LYS A 190 29.34 24.58 33.49
N GLU A 191 28.36 24.97 32.66
CA GLU A 191 27.41 26.04 32.99
C GLU A 191 26.67 25.76 34.30
N MET A 192 26.24 24.51 34.52
CA MET A 192 25.57 24.10 35.75
C MET A 192 26.51 24.12 36.97
N GLU A 193 27.79 23.77 36.82
CA GLU A 193 28.77 23.87 37.90
C GLU A 193 29.23 25.31 38.15
N ASP A 194 29.35 26.15 37.12
CA ASP A 194 29.60 27.59 37.20
C ASP A 194 28.40 28.30 37.89
N VAL A 195 27.15 27.93 37.56
CA VAL A 195 25.93 28.39 38.27
C VAL A 195 25.89 27.90 39.72
N ARG A 196 26.29 26.66 40.00
CA ARG A 196 26.45 26.18 41.39
C ARG A 196 27.57 26.89 42.13
N GLN A 197 28.68 27.25 41.47
CA GLN A 197 29.74 28.06 42.09
C GLN A 197 29.25 29.48 42.36
N PHE A 198 28.53 30.09 41.42
CA PHE A 198 27.90 31.40 41.61
C PHE A 198 26.90 31.40 42.77
N HIS A 199 26.03 30.39 42.87
CA HIS A 199 25.12 30.24 44.01
C HIS A 199 25.84 29.92 45.33
N ARG A 200 26.91 29.13 45.33
CA ARG A 200 27.75 28.93 46.53
C ARG A 200 28.46 30.21 46.95
N GLY A 201 28.92 31.02 46.00
CA GLY A 201 29.48 32.36 46.22
C GLY A 201 28.45 33.31 46.80
N GLN A 202 27.32 33.53 46.12
CA GLN A 202 26.22 34.36 46.62
C GLN A 202 25.71 33.90 47.99
N ASN A 203 25.59 32.59 48.23
CA ASN A 203 25.14 32.08 49.54
C ASN A 203 26.22 32.26 50.62
N SER A 204 27.51 32.15 50.28
CA SER A 204 28.62 32.51 51.17
C SER A 204 28.63 34.00 51.51
N ASP A 205 28.47 34.88 50.50
CA ASP A 205 28.44 36.33 50.69
C ASP A 205 27.18 36.77 51.48
N TRP A 206 26.03 36.16 51.20
CA TRP A 206 24.80 36.37 51.96
C TRP A 206 24.92 35.88 53.40
N LEU A 207 25.47 34.68 53.64
CA LEU A 207 25.73 34.18 54.99
C LEU A 207 26.74 35.06 55.73
N ASN A 208 27.76 35.60 55.05
CA ASN A 208 28.70 36.55 55.64
C ASN A 208 28.04 37.89 55.97
N GLU A 209 27.10 38.39 55.16
CA GLU A 209 26.39 39.64 55.47
C GLU A 209 25.32 39.44 56.55
N VAL A 210 24.61 38.30 56.56
CA VAL A 210 23.75 37.87 57.66
C VAL A 210 24.56 37.78 58.94
N ALA A 211 25.71 37.11 58.94
CA ALA A 211 26.59 37.04 60.11
C ALA A 211 27.10 38.41 60.58
N LYS A 212 27.34 39.38 59.68
CA LYS A 212 27.65 40.77 60.07
C LYS A 212 26.46 41.47 60.73
N VAL A 213 25.25 41.25 60.21
CA VAL A 213 24.01 41.83 60.74
C VAL A 213 23.64 41.20 62.10
N GLU A 214 23.74 39.88 62.22
CA GLU A 214 23.55 39.15 63.48
C GLU A 214 24.58 39.56 64.53
N ASN A 215 25.87 39.67 64.19
CA ASN A 215 26.88 40.13 65.15
C ASN A 215 26.69 41.60 65.57
N LYS A 216 26.21 42.48 64.68
CA LYS A 216 25.81 43.86 65.05
C LYS A 216 24.66 43.86 66.05
N TYR A 217 23.53 43.24 65.71
CA TYR A 217 22.38 43.21 66.61
C TYR A 217 22.66 42.45 67.91
N LYS A 218 23.50 41.42 67.88
CA LYS A 218 23.99 40.75 69.09
C LYS A 218 24.83 41.68 69.97
N SER A 219 25.75 42.46 69.39
CA SER A 219 26.52 43.47 70.12
C SER A 219 25.63 44.58 70.70
N GLU A 220 24.64 45.05 69.95
CA GLU A 220 23.65 46.04 70.42
C GLU A 220 22.78 45.46 71.57
N VAL A 221 22.37 44.19 71.48
CA VAL A 221 21.63 43.49 72.54
C VAL A 221 22.50 43.25 73.78
N GLU A 222 23.78 42.91 73.62
CA GLU A 222 24.73 42.76 74.73
C GLU A 222 25.01 44.11 75.43
N GLU A 223 25.14 45.21 74.67
CA GLU A 223 25.27 46.57 75.21
C GLU A 223 23.98 47.03 75.93
N LEU A 224 22.80 46.79 75.35
CA LEU A 224 21.51 47.09 75.96
C LEU A 224 21.26 46.25 77.23
N ASN A 225 21.63 44.97 77.23
CA ASN A 225 21.54 44.12 78.42
C ASN A 225 22.48 44.62 79.53
N SER A 226 23.73 45.00 79.21
CA SER A 226 24.63 45.63 80.18
C SER A 226 24.05 46.94 80.72
N LYS A 227 23.35 47.72 79.89
CA LYS A 227 22.62 48.92 80.32
C LYS A 227 21.46 48.62 81.27
N ILE A 228 20.72 47.55 81.01
CA ILE A 228 19.62 47.07 81.86
C ILE A 228 20.16 46.52 83.20
N GLU A 229 21.29 45.83 83.20
CA GLU A 229 21.97 45.37 84.43
C GLU A 229 22.46 46.55 85.27
N GLN A 230 23.10 47.56 84.66
CA GLN A 230 23.49 48.81 85.34
C GLN A 230 22.29 49.50 85.99
N LEU A 231 21.20 49.71 85.23
CA LEU A 231 19.99 50.37 85.72
C LEU A 231 19.28 49.56 86.83
N ASN A 232 19.32 48.22 86.78
CA ASN A 232 18.80 47.38 87.84
C ASN A 232 19.69 47.40 89.09
N ALA A 233 21.02 47.46 88.94
CA ALA A 233 21.95 47.61 90.06
C ALA A 233 21.74 48.95 90.79
N ASP A 234 21.64 50.06 90.05
CA ASP A 234 21.36 51.39 90.61
C ASP A 234 19.98 51.46 91.26
N LYS A 235 18.96 50.85 90.64
CA LYS A 235 17.60 50.73 91.21
C LYS A 235 17.60 49.93 92.52
N ASN A 236 18.26 48.77 92.55
CA ASN A 236 18.32 47.93 93.74
C ASN A 236 19.07 48.64 94.88
N LYS A 237 20.22 49.26 94.57
CA LYS A 237 20.99 50.05 95.51
C LYS A 237 20.19 51.23 96.06
N SER A 238 19.44 51.93 95.22
CA SER A 238 18.51 52.99 95.65
C SER A 238 17.38 52.45 96.54
N SER A 239 16.84 51.27 96.21
CA SER A 239 15.83 50.59 97.03
C SER A 239 16.37 50.24 98.42
N GLU A 240 17.54 49.60 98.52
CA GLU A 240 18.22 49.31 99.80
C GLU A 240 18.47 50.60 100.60
N ASP A 241 18.88 51.68 99.93
CA ASP A 241 19.12 52.98 100.56
C ASP A 241 17.83 53.60 101.13
N TYR A 242 16.68 53.40 100.48
CA TYR A 242 15.36 53.82 101.01
C TYR A 242 14.85 52.89 102.10
N GLU A 243 15.05 51.58 101.97
CA GLU A 243 14.62 50.56 102.92
C GLU A 243 15.39 50.66 104.25
N GLN A 244 16.69 50.95 104.20
CA GLN A 244 17.48 51.31 105.37
C GLN A 244 17.02 52.62 106.03
N LYS A 245 16.59 53.63 105.25
CA LYS A 245 16.04 54.89 105.79
C LYS A 245 14.68 54.63 106.46
N LEU A 246 13.84 53.80 105.85
CA LEU A 246 12.54 53.38 106.39
C LEU A 246 12.71 52.59 107.70
N SER A 247 13.61 51.61 107.73
CA SER A 247 13.94 50.82 108.92
C SER A 247 14.47 51.69 110.06
N LYS A 248 15.36 52.65 109.78
CA LYS A 248 15.86 53.62 110.78
C LYS A 248 14.75 54.52 111.33
N ALA A 249 13.78 54.92 110.50
CA ALA A 249 12.60 55.68 110.94
C ALA A 249 11.62 54.82 111.76
N GLN A 250 11.36 53.58 111.35
CA GLN A 250 10.53 52.62 112.10
C GLN A 250 11.12 52.36 113.49
N ALA A 251 12.42 52.05 113.59
CA ALA A 251 13.10 51.83 114.87
C ALA A 251 13.10 53.07 115.79
N PHE A 252 13.06 54.29 115.22
CA PHE A 252 12.89 55.51 115.98
C PHE A 252 11.48 55.60 116.58
N TYR A 253 10.44 55.46 115.75
CA TYR A 253 9.05 55.55 116.20
C TYR A 253 8.64 54.40 117.13
N GLU A 254 9.15 53.17 116.94
CA GLU A 254 8.94 52.07 117.89
C GLU A 254 9.52 52.37 119.26
N LYS A 255 10.71 53.00 119.32
CA LYS A 255 11.36 53.40 120.58
C LYS A 255 10.59 54.51 121.29
N GLU A 256 10.03 55.46 120.54
CA GLU A 256 9.16 56.52 121.06
C GLU A 256 7.82 55.96 121.57
N LEU A 257 7.18 55.07 120.80
CA LEU A 257 5.97 54.36 121.20
C LEU A 257 6.18 53.47 122.44
N ALA A 258 7.35 52.83 122.58
CA ALA A 258 7.71 52.06 123.76
C ALA A 258 7.88 52.95 125.01
N ALA A 259 8.50 54.12 124.87
CA ALA A 259 8.60 55.10 125.96
C ALA A 259 7.21 55.63 126.39
N ILE A 260 6.34 55.91 125.43
CA ILE A 260 4.95 56.34 125.69
C ILE A 260 4.14 55.22 126.35
N LYS A 261 4.29 53.95 125.94
CA LYS A 261 3.68 52.80 126.62
C LYS A 261 4.12 52.69 128.07
N ASN A 262 5.42 52.62 128.34
CA ASN A 262 5.93 52.48 129.71
C ASN A 262 5.50 53.65 130.62
N SER A 263 5.48 54.88 130.08
CA SER A 263 4.92 56.05 130.79
C SER A 263 3.43 55.90 131.11
N LYS A 264 2.63 55.44 130.13
CA LYS A 264 1.20 55.22 130.32
C LYS A 264 0.91 54.10 131.33
N ASP A 265 1.63 53.00 131.24
CA ASP A 265 1.38 51.80 132.04
C ASP A 265 1.69 52.05 133.52
N MET A 266 2.78 52.77 133.85
CA MET A 266 3.05 53.21 135.24
C MET A 266 1.95 54.15 135.79
N ASN A 267 1.47 55.10 134.99
CA ASN A 267 0.36 55.99 135.40
C ASN A 267 -0.96 55.21 135.60
N GLN A 268 -1.22 54.21 134.75
CA GLN A 268 -2.41 53.37 134.82
C GLN A 268 -2.37 52.44 136.04
N GLU A 269 -1.20 51.92 136.40
CA GLU A 269 -1.00 51.09 137.59
C GLU A 269 -1.20 51.89 138.88
N GLN A 270 -0.62 53.09 139.01
CA GLN A 270 -0.85 54.00 140.13
C GLN A 270 -2.33 54.37 140.27
N LEU A 271 -3.02 54.69 139.17
CA LEU A 271 -4.45 54.99 139.17
C LEU A 271 -5.29 53.79 139.62
N SER A 272 -4.90 52.57 139.24
CA SER A 272 -5.61 51.34 139.62
C SER A 272 -5.54 51.04 141.13
N ALA A 273 -4.42 51.40 141.79
CA ALA A 273 -4.27 51.28 143.23
C ALA A 273 -5.20 52.25 143.98
N ALA A 274 -5.23 53.52 143.57
CA ALA A 274 -6.06 54.56 144.18
C ALA A 274 -7.58 54.35 144.02
N LEU A 275 -7.99 53.60 142.99
CA LEU A 275 -9.38 53.16 142.80
C LEU A 275 -9.72 51.93 143.65
N ARG A 276 -8.81 50.94 143.78
CA ARG A 276 -9.03 49.79 144.67
C ARG A 276 -9.22 50.20 146.13
N GLU A 277 -8.44 51.16 146.60
CA GLU A 277 -8.55 51.68 147.98
C GLU A 277 -9.90 52.37 148.23
N GLU A 278 -10.50 52.95 147.18
CA GLU A 278 -11.82 53.60 147.29
C GLU A 278 -12.98 52.61 147.31
N GLN A 279 -12.95 51.58 146.46
CA GLN A 279 -14.05 50.61 146.38
C GLN A 279 -14.30 49.90 147.72
N GLU A 280 -13.26 49.70 148.55
CA GLU A 280 -13.41 49.17 149.91
C GLU A 280 -13.82 50.22 150.97
N ARG A 281 -13.75 51.52 150.67
CA ARG A 281 -14.43 52.56 151.46
C ARG A 281 -15.93 52.55 151.15
N LEU A 282 -16.29 52.58 149.87
CA LEU A 282 -17.67 52.66 149.40
C LEU A 282 -18.54 51.46 149.79
N LYS A 283 -18.01 50.23 149.70
CA LYS A 283 -18.72 49.01 150.14
C LYS A 283 -19.20 49.09 151.59
N LYS A 284 -18.42 49.74 152.48
CA LYS A 284 -18.75 49.86 153.91
C LYS A 284 -19.89 50.83 154.16
N GLU A 285 -20.08 51.84 153.30
CA GLU A 285 -21.18 52.80 153.43
C GLU A 285 -22.50 52.26 152.89
N PHE A 286 -22.47 51.58 151.74
CA PHE A 286 -23.67 50.92 151.18
C PHE A 286 -24.26 49.89 152.16
N ALA A 287 -23.42 49.15 152.88
CA ALA A 287 -23.85 48.21 153.91
C ALA A 287 -24.58 48.88 155.11
N VAL A 288 -24.31 50.16 155.38
CA VAL A 288 -25.03 50.94 156.41
C VAL A 288 -26.37 51.41 155.86
N GLN A 289 -26.38 52.08 154.70
CA GLN A 289 -27.60 52.63 154.09
C GLN A 289 -28.66 51.55 153.79
N GLN A 290 -28.25 50.37 153.34
CA GLN A 290 -29.17 49.25 153.07
C GLN A 290 -29.95 48.81 154.32
N ASN A 291 -29.34 48.94 155.50
CA ASN A 291 -29.92 48.50 156.78
C ASN A 291 -30.94 49.51 157.33
N GLU A 292 -30.81 50.79 156.99
CA GLU A 292 -31.79 51.84 157.32
C GLU A 292 -33.02 51.77 156.40
N MET A 293 -32.80 51.58 155.08
CA MET A 293 -33.89 51.45 154.10
C MET A 293 -34.82 50.28 154.43
N LYS A 294 -34.28 49.17 154.95
CA LYS A 294 -35.08 48.00 155.32
C LYS A 294 -36.14 48.33 156.38
N LYS A 295 -35.76 49.05 157.45
CA LYS A 295 -36.69 49.52 158.49
C LYS A 295 -37.76 50.50 157.96
N ARG A 296 -37.47 51.22 156.87
CA ARG A 296 -38.40 52.15 156.24
C ARG A 296 -39.50 51.43 155.45
N ILE A 297 -39.16 50.29 154.85
CA ILE A 297 -40.10 49.45 154.09
C ILE A 297 -41.13 48.83 155.04
N ASP A 298 -40.69 48.26 156.16
CA ASP A 298 -41.56 47.61 157.15
C ASP A 298 -42.70 48.56 157.62
N SER A 299 -42.41 49.85 157.84
CA SER A 299 -43.40 50.86 158.25
C SER A 299 -44.39 51.30 157.15
N LEU A 300 -44.14 50.99 155.88
CA LEU A 300 -45.03 51.37 154.76
C LEU A 300 -46.01 50.25 154.39
N VAL A 301 -45.64 48.99 154.63
CA VAL A 301 -46.52 47.82 154.40
C VAL A 301 -47.77 47.90 155.28
N GLU A 302 -47.60 48.30 156.55
CA GLU A 302 -48.71 48.45 157.51
C GLU A 302 -49.70 49.57 157.11
N GLN A 303 -49.26 50.59 156.37
CA GLN A 303 -50.13 51.67 155.89
C GLN A 303 -50.94 51.27 154.64
N LEU A 304 -50.39 50.44 153.76
CA LEU A 304 -51.09 49.97 152.55
C LEU A 304 -52.32 49.12 152.88
N SER A 305 -52.21 48.24 153.88
CA SER A 305 -53.30 47.35 154.32
C SER A 305 -54.62 48.08 154.60
N LEU A 306 -54.55 49.30 155.17
CA LEU A 306 -55.74 50.09 155.52
C LEU A 306 -56.41 50.76 154.32
N SER A 307 -55.75 50.81 153.16
CA SER A 307 -56.29 51.41 151.93
C SER A 307 -57.04 50.43 151.02
N GLU A 308 -56.78 49.13 151.16
CA GLU A 308 -57.40 48.09 150.32
C GLU A 308 -58.89 47.89 150.70
N ASP A 309 -59.22 47.95 152.01
CA ASP A 309 -60.60 47.86 152.54
C ASP A 309 -61.56 48.96 152.04
N GLU A 310 -61.06 50.13 151.66
CA GLU A 310 -61.89 51.19 151.07
C GLU A 310 -62.19 50.93 149.59
N THR A 311 -61.29 50.25 148.88
CA THR A 311 -61.38 50.00 147.44
C THR A 311 -62.50 49.00 147.10
N GLU A 312 -62.73 48.02 147.98
CA GLU A 312 -63.71 46.94 147.75
C GLU A 312 -65.17 47.45 147.71
N LYS A 313 -65.46 48.59 148.36
CA LYS A 313 -66.81 49.20 148.36
C LYS A 313 -67.21 49.75 147.00
N TYR A 314 -66.28 50.33 146.24
CA TYR A 314 -66.58 50.98 144.96
C TYR A 314 -66.84 49.98 143.82
N LYS A 315 -66.19 48.80 143.84
CA LYS A 315 -66.44 47.73 142.84
C LYS A 315 -67.92 47.36 142.73
N LYS A 316 -68.65 47.40 143.85
CA LYS A 316 -70.04 46.93 143.93
C LYS A 316 -71.05 47.83 143.22
N GLN A 317 -70.68 49.05 142.82
CA GLN A 317 -71.53 49.99 142.09
C GLN A 317 -71.39 49.92 140.56
N LEU A 318 -70.41 49.17 140.04
CA LEU A 318 -70.20 49.00 138.59
C LEU A 318 -71.08 47.91 137.97
N ALA A 319 -71.37 46.85 138.73
CA ALA A 319 -72.05 45.65 138.22
C ALA A 319 -73.49 45.91 137.71
N ASP A 320 -74.20 46.87 138.30
CA ASP A 320 -75.60 47.14 137.96
C ASP A 320 -75.81 47.82 136.59
N LEU A 321 -74.73 48.33 135.95
CA LEU A 321 -74.80 49.02 134.66
C LEU A 321 -74.43 48.13 133.46
N GLU A 322 -73.59 47.10 133.64
CA GLU A 322 -73.13 46.24 132.54
C GLU A 322 -74.25 45.34 131.98
N SER A 323 -75.27 45.02 132.79
CA SER A 323 -76.39 44.13 132.40
C SER A 323 -77.25 44.67 131.25
N SER A 324 -77.15 45.95 130.87
CA SER A 324 -78.05 46.58 129.87
C SER A 324 -77.53 46.51 128.43
N LEU A 325 -76.33 45.97 128.17
CA LEU A 325 -75.69 45.99 126.85
C LEU A 325 -75.75 44.66 126.07
N ASN A 326 -76.33 43.61 126.66
CA ASN A 326 -76.14 42.22 126.24
C ASN A 326 -77.07 41.73 125.10
N ASP A 327 -78.07 42.50 124.69
CA ASP A 327 -79.22 42.01 123.91
C ASP A 327 -79.12 42.19 122.37
N LYS A 328 -77.91 42.36 121.79
CA LYS A 328 -77.79 42.86 120.40
C LYS A 328 -76.81 42.21 119.41
N ASP A 329 -75.83 41.40 119.83
CA ASP A 329 -74.65 41.11 118.96
C ASP A 329 -74.32 39.60 118.75
N GLU A 330 -75.27 38.69 118.96
CA GLU A 330 -75.07 37.25 118.67
C GLU A 330 -75.39 36.86 117.22
N ASN A 331 -74.52 36.02 116.62
CA ASN A 331 -74.57 35.42 115.26
C ASN A 331 -74.20 36.38 114.11
N SER A 332 -72.98 36.40 113.54
CA SER A 332 -71.86 35.43 113.48
C SER A 332 -72.07 34.16 112.62
N SER A 333 -70.97 33.71 111.98
CA SER A 333 -70.74 32.42 111.28
C SER A 333 -71.59 32.00 110.05
N ALA A 334 -71.48 32.71 108.91
CA ALA A 334 -72.07 32.23 107.63
C ALA A 334 -71.21 32.37 106.34
N LEU A 335 -70.07 33.07 106.34
CA LEU A 335 -69.33 33.42 105.10
C LEU A 335 -67.99 32.69 104.88
N GLN A 336 -67.72 31.64 105.65
CA GLN A 336 -66.48 30.85 105.57
C GLN A 336 -66.46 29.81 104.41
N GLN A 337 -67.49 29.82 103.55
CA GLN A 337 -67.77 28.78 102.55
C GLN A 337 -67.31 29.15 101.11
N GLN A 338 -67.14 30.45 100.80
CA GLN A 338 -66.99 30.92 99.40
C GLN A 338 -65.60 30.69 98.76
N LEU A 339 -64.61 30.18 99.49
CA LEU A 339 -63.25 29.98 98.95
C LEU A 339 -63.08 28.68 98.13
N LYS A 340 -64.13 27.88 97.95
CA LYS A 340 -64.04 26.51 97.44
C LYS A 340 -64.23 26.37 95.92
N ASP A 341 -64.86 27.34 95.26
CA ASP A 341 -65.32 27.20 93.87
C ASP A 341 -64.25 27.55 92.81
N ALA A 342 -63.19 28.29 93.20
CA ALA A 342 -62.14 28.80 92.30
C ALA A 342 -61.21 27.72 91.66
N LYS A 343 -61.59 26.44 91.69
CA LYS A 343 -60.85 25.32 91.08
C LYS A 343 -61.64 24.58 89.99
N GLN A 344 -62.85 25.01 89.62
CA GLN A 344 -63.70 24.25 88.70
C GLN A 344 -63.78 24.83 87.27
N LYS A 345 -63.16 24.12 86.32
CA LYS A 345 -63.17 24.30 84.84
C LYS A 345 -62.39 25.54 84.37
N ALA A 346 -61.34 25.44 83.55
CA ALA A 346 -61.04 24.47 82.47
C ALA A 346 -62.11 24.44 81.34
N SER A 347 -62.72 25.59 81.05
CA SER A 347 -63.70 25.78 79.96
C SER A 347 -63.23 26.72 78.84
N GLU A 348 -62.19 27.52 79.05
CA GLU A 348 -61.71 28.52 78.05
C GLU A 348 -60.99 27.91 76.84
N ALA A 349 -60.78 26.59 76.83
CA ALA A 349 -60.37 25.82 75.65
C ALA A 349 -61.34 25.95 74.46
N MET A 350 -62.56 26.45 74.70
CA MET A 350 -63.56 26.78 73.68
C MET A 350 -63.13 27.90 72.71
N THR A 351 -62.06 28.64 73.02
CA THR A 351 -61.51 29.72 72.17
C THR A 351 -60.90 29.22 70.86
N LYS A 352 -60.36 28.00 70.79
CA LYS A 352 -59.66 27.46 69.60
C LYS A 352 -60.54 26.84 68.51
N LEU A 353 -61.87 26.98 68.61
CA LEU A 353 -62.81 26.39 67.64
C LEU A 353 -63.35 27.39 66.61
N LYS A 354 -63.15 28.70 66.81
CA LYS A 354 -63.63 29.75 65.88
C LYS A 354 -62.72 30.04 64.69
N GLU A 355 -61.45 29.62 64.74
CA GLU A 355 -60.50 29.87 63.65
C GLU A 355 -60.69 28.90 62.47
N LEU A 356 -61.22 27.69 62.73
CA LEU A 356 -61.48 26.66 61.72
C LEU A 356 -62.75 26.87 60.87
N GLU A 357 -63.63 27.80 61.25
CA GLU A 357 -64.85 28.11 60.48
C GLU A 357 -64.57 29.03 59.27
N SER A 358 -63.40 29.71 59.25
CA SER A 358 -62.99 30.62 58.17
C SER A 358 -62.64 29.89 56.86
N ASP A 359 -61.82 28.84 56.95
CA ASP A 359 -61.20 28.20 55.76
C ASP A 359 -62.19 27.37 54.93
N LEU A 360 -63.37 27.06 55.49
CA LEU A 360 -64.43 26.34 54.79
C LEU A 360 -65.14 27.18 53.71
N MET A 361 -65.01 28.51 53.76
CA MET A 361 -65.67 29.41 52.79
C MET A 361 -64.92 29.46 51.45
N VAL A 362 -63.59 29.57 51.48
CA VAL A 362 -62.72 29.74 50.29
C VAL A 362 -62.70 28.50 49.39
N THR A 363 -62.87 27.31 49.96
CA THR A 363 -62.85 26.05 49.18
C THR A 363 -64.12 25.83 48.34
N LYS A 364 -65.19 26.57 48.59
CA LYS A 364 -66.52 26.35 47.97
C LYS A 364 -66.66 26.98 46.59
N GLU A 365 -66.09 28.17 46.38
CA GLU A 365 -66.16 28.89 45.10
C GLU A 365 -65.37 28.17 43.99
N ARG A 366 -64.19 27.61 44.33
CA ARG A 366 -63.31 26.92 43.37
C ARG A 366 -63.95 25.70 42.69
N CYS A 367 -64.95 25.07 43.31
CA CYS A 367 -65.68 23.95 42.71
C CYS A 367 -66.76 24.36 41.71
N GLN A 368 -67.20 25.63 41.72
CA GLN A 368 -68.29 26.10 40.85
C GLN A 368 -67.82 26.47 39.44
N GLU A 369 -66.56 26.88 39.30
CA GLU A 369 -65.97 27.31 38.03
C GLU A 369 -65.59 26.13 37.12
N GLN A 370 -65.09 25.03 37.70
CA GLN A 370 -64.71 23.81 36.97
C GLN A 370 -65.88 23.11 36.25
N ALA A 371 -67.12 23.30 36.74
CA ALA A 371 -68.32 22.76 36.07
C ALA A 371 -68.63 23.44 34.73
N LYS A 372 -68.21 24.71 34.56
CA LYS A 372 -68.50 25.52 33.37
C LYS A 372 -67.60 25.14 32.18
N ASP A 373 -66.37 24.70 32.48
CA ASP A 373 -65.34 24.34 31.51
C ASP A 373 -65.44 22.90 30.97
N LEU A 374 -66.43 22.12 31.45
CA LEU A 374 -66.80 20.81 30.88
C LEU A 374 -67.85 20.94 29.76
N LEU A 375 -68.73 21.94 29.84
CA LEU A 375 -69.82 22.11 28.88
C LEU A 375 -69.33 22.52 27.48
N THR A 376 -68.30 23.39 27.43
CA THR A 376 -67.66 23.88 26.20
C THR A 376 -66.98 22.75 25.41
N LYS A 377 -66.35 21.80 26.10
CA LYS A 377 -65.65 20.66 25.49
C LYS A 377 -66.60 19.68 24.81
N SER A 378 -67.88 19.63 25.21
CA SER A 378 -68.89 18.79 24.55
C SER A 378 -69.22 19.27 23.13
N GLY A 379 -69.11 20.57 22.83
CA GLY A 379 -69.40 21.10 21.49
C GLY A 379 -68.34 20.70 20.46
N GLN A 380 -67.06 20.67 20.89
CA GLN A 380 -65.92 20.34 20.03
C GLN A 380 -65.91 18.87 19.57
N ILE A 381 -66.63 17.97 20.26
CA ILE A 381 -66.72 16.56 19.90
C ILE A 381 -67.51 16.37 18.59
N GLY A 382 -68.57 17.15 18.34
CA GLY A 382 -69.37 17.04 17.10
C GLY A 382 -68.59 17.41 15.84
N GLU A 383 -67.75 18.44 15.91
CA GLU A 383 -66.84 18.81 14.80
C GLU A 383 -65.75 17.74 14.59
N LEU A 384 -65.27 17.12 15.67
CA LEU A 384 -64.31 16.03 15.58
C LEU A 384 -64.89 14.80 14.87
N GLU A 385 -66.14 14.41 15.11
CA GLU A 385 -66.81 13.32 14.39
C GLU A 385 -66.95 13.60 12.88
N GLY A 386 -67.31 14.82 12.50
CA GLY A 386 -67.33 15.25 11.09
C GLY A 386 -65.96 15.10 10.41
N THR A 387 -64.88 15.56 11.07
CA THR A 387 -63.52 15.33 10.54
C THR A 387 -63.08 13.87 10.60
N ASN A 388 -63.62 13.05 11.50
CA ASN A 388 -63.30 11.63 11.62
C ASN A 388 -63.78 10.86 10.37
N ILE A 389 -64.95 11.20 9.81
CA ILE A 389 -65.46 10.58 8.57
C ILE A 389 -64.59 10.95 7.35
N GLN A 390 -64.14 12.20 7.23
CA GLN A 390 -63.16 12.57 6.20
C GLN A 390 -61.80 11.87 6.42
N LYS A 391 -61.35 11.76 7.68
CA LYS A 391 -60.10 11.06 8.02
C LYS A 391 -60.18 9.57 7.73
N THR A 392 -61.29 8.87 7.99
CA THR A 392 -61.42 7.44 7.68
C THR A 392 -61.44 7.17 6.17
N SER A 393 -62.04 8.04 5.35
CA SER A 393 -61.87 7.98 3.88
C SER A 393 -60.40 8.15 3.49
N LYS A 394 -59.71 9.16 4.04
CA LYS A 394 -58.28 9.41 3.77
C LYS A 394 -57.39 8.25 4.23
N ILE A 395 -57.74 7.61 5.35
CA ILE A 395 -57.08 6.42 5.91
C ILE A 395 -57.28 5.22 5.00
N ALA A 396 -58.44 5.02 4.36
CA ALA A 396 -58.66 3.92 3.43
C ALA A 396 -57.80 4.03 2.15
N ASP A 397 -57.64 5.24 1.61
CA ASP A 397 -56.73 5.48 0.48
C ASP A 397 -55.27 5.37 0.90
N LEU A 398 -54.90 5.92 2.06
CA LEU A 398 -53.57 5.72 2.64
C LEU A 398 -53.31 4.25 2.99
N GLN A 399 -54.31 3.44 3.33
CA GLN A 399 -54.15 1.99 3.55
C GLN A 399 -53.83 1.25 2.26
N LYS A 400 -54.44 1.64 1.12
CA LYS A 400 -54.08 1.10 -0.20
C LYS A 400 -52.65 1.46 -0.59
N GLU A 401 -52.25 2.71 -0.35
CA GLU A 401 -50.88 3.13 -0.64
C GLU A 401 -49.88 2.52 0.36
N ILE A 402 -50.26 2.31 1.62
CA ILE A 402 -49.50 1.52 2.60
C ILE A 402 -49.37 0.05 2.17
N SER A 403 -50.37 -0.58 1.54
CA SER A 403 -50.18 -1.92 0.97
C SER A 403 -49.16 -1.92 -0.17
N ARG A 404 -49.24 -0.99 -1.13
CA ARG A 404 -48.22 -0.86 -2.20
C ARG A 404 -46.84 -0.55 -1.66
N LEU A 405 -46.74 0.33 -0.67
CA LEU A 405 -45.50 0.66 0.01
C LEU A 405 -45.00 -0.49 0.88
N LYS A 406 -45.88 -1.37 1.40
CA LYS A 406 -45.51 -2.63 2.06
C LYS A 406 -44.98 -3.67 1.09
N ASP A 407 -45.58 -3.83 -0.09
CA ASP A 407 -45.08 -4.74 -1.12
C ASP A 407 -43.73 -4.24 -1.66
N ARG A 408 -43.59 -2.92 -1.85
CA ARG A 408 -42.31 -2.28 -2.20
C ARG A 408 -41.29 -2.35 -1.07
N LEU A 409 -41.72 -2.25 0.19
CA LEU A 409 -40.86 -2.48 1.37
C LEU A 409 -40.44 -3.93 1.46
N SER A 410 -41.32 -4.94 1.30
CA SER A 410 -40.90 -6.34 1.40
C SER A 410 -39.94 -6.72 0.28
N TRP A 411 -40.08 -6.12 -0.91
CA TRP A 411 -39.09 -6.22 -1.98
C TRP A 411 -37.76 -5.55 -1.60
N LEU A 412 -37.78 -4.28 -1.15
CA LEU A 412 -36.58 -3.57 -0.67
C LEU A 412 -35.95 -4.19 0.59
N GLU A 413 -36.72 -4.88 1.43
CA GLU A 413 -36.27 -5.64 2.61
C GLU A 413 -35.69 -6.99 2.20
N SER A 414 -36.16 -7.59 1.10
CA SER A 414 -35.55 -8.78 0.51
C SER A 414 -34.22 -8.45 -0.17
N GLU A 415 -34.17 -7.35 -0.94
CA GLU A 415 -32.94 -6.89 -1.60
C GLU A 415 -31.95 -6.29 -0.59
N ARG A 416 -32.45 -5.57 0.43
CA ARG A 416 -31.65 -5.25 1.62
C ARG A 416 -31.19 -6.51 2.32
N LYS A 417 -31.98 -7.57 2.48
CA LYS A 417 -31.50 -8.82 3.11
C LYS A 417 -30.37 -9.48 2.32
N THR A 418 -30.42 -9.48 0.99
CA THR A 418 -29.31 -9.98 0.18
C THR A 418 -28.08 -9.08 0.32
N LEU A 419 -28.23 -7.76 0.19
CA LEU A 419 -27.12 -6.80 0.35
C LEU A 419 -26.58 -6.76 1.78
N GLU A 420 -27.41 -6.99 2.80
CA GLU A 420 -27.02 -7.11 4.21
C GLU A 420 -26.32 -8.44 4.43
N SER A 421 -26.72 -9.54 3.77
CA SER A 421 -25.98 -10.82 3.82
C SER A 421 -24.64 -10.79 3.07
N GLU A 422 -24.53 -10.03 1.97
CA GLU A 422 -23.27 -9.78 1.26
C GLU A 422 -22.37 -8.84 2.08
N LYS A 423 -22.95 -7.79 2.67
CA LYS A 423 -22.28 -6.90 3.63
C LYS A 423 -21.80 -7.68 4.85
N ASP A 424 -22.61 -8.59 5.39
CA ASP A 424 -22.27 -9.34 6.59
C ASP A 424 -21.25 -10.44 6.28
N SER A 425 -21.28 -11.10 5.11
CA SER A 425 -20.21 -12.03 4.70
C SER A 425 -18.89 -11.31 4.40
N LEU A 426 -18.94 -10.15 3.73
CA LEU A 426 -17.77 -9.27 3.55
C LEU A 426 -17.31 -8.71 4.90
N SER A 427 -18.23 -8.42 5.82
CA SER A 427 -17.91 -7.98 7.17
C SER A 427 -17.32 -9.10 8.01
N GLU A 428 -17.68 -10.37 7.83
CA GLU A 428 -17.03 -11.52 8.46
C GLU A 428 -15.65 -11.81 7.85
N GLU A 429 -15.47 -11.61 6.54
CA GLU A 429 -14.15 -11.64 5.91
C GLU A 429 -13.26 -10.51 6.48
N LYS A 430 -13.80 -9.29 6.63
CA LYS A 430 -13.10 -8.19 7.29
C LYS A 430 -12.96 -8.38 8.79
N LEU A 431 -13.87 -9.06 9.49
CA LEU A 431 -13.74 -9.37 10.93
C LEU A 431 -12.73 -10.49 11.17
N SER A 432 -12.57 -11.43 10.25
CA SER A 432 -11.55 -12.49 10.36
C SER A 432 -10.17 -11.96 9.96
N GLN A 433 -10.08 -11.07 8.96
CA GLN A 433 -8.87 -10.30 8.69
C GLN A 433 -8.51 -9.38 9.87
N LEU A 434 -9.48 -8.63 10.43
CA LEU A 434 -9.27 -7.84 11.66
C LEU A 434 -8.86 -8.73 12.83
N ARG A 435 -9.56 -9.84 13.12
CA ARG A 435 -9.14 -10.77 14.19
C ARG A 435 -7.75 -11.34 14.00
N SER A 436 -7.30 -11.58 12.76
CA SER A 436 -5.91 -12.01 12.52
C SER A 436 -4.89 -10.88 12.78
N LEU A 437 -5.26 -9.63 12.50
CA LEU A 437 -4.45 -8.45 12.81
C LEU A 437 -4.47 -8.11 14.30
N GLU A 438 -5.64 -8.16 14.94
CA GLU A 438 -5.86 -8.05 16.39
C GLU A 438 -5.07 -9.13 17.13
N GLN A 439 -5.08 -10.39 16.66
CA GLN A 439 -4.26 -11.45 17.24
C GLN A 439 -2.76 -11.18 17.03
N SER A 440 -2.32 -10.72 15.85
CA SER A 440 -0.91 -10.34 15.65
C SER A 440 -0.49 -9.12 16.50
N LEU A 441 -1.43 -8.20 16.79
CA LEU A 441 -1.23 -7.04 17.64
C LEU A 441 -1.27 -7.42 19.13
N GLU A 442 -2.04 -8.44 19.51
CA GLU A 442 -2.06 -9.03 20.84
C GLU A 442 -0.77 -9.82 21.08
N ASP A 443 -0.32 -10.63 20.13
CA ASP A 443 0.99 -11.32 20.18
C ASP A 443 2.14 -10.30 20.28
N LEU A 444 2.11 -9.21 19.49
CA LEU A 444 3.05 -8.07 19.61
C LEU A 444 2.88 -7.27 20.92
N SER A 445 1.68 -7.21 21.48
CA SER A 445 1.40 -6.54 22.77
C SER A 445 1.95 -7.37 23.92
N ILE A 446 1.81 -8.70 23.87
CA ILE A 446 2.41 -9.67 24.80
C ILE A 446 3.93 -9.69 24.65
N GLU A 447 4.48 -9.63 23.43
CA GLU A 447 5.93 -9.46 23.24
C GLU A 447 6.41 -8.13 23.83
N LYS A 448 5.71 -7.03 23.57
CA LYS A 448 6.00 -5.72 24.16
C LYS A 448 5.86 -5.71 25.68
N GLU A 449 4.83 -6.33 26.25
CA GLU A 449 4.59 -6.39 27.69
C GLU A 449 5.59 -7.30 28.41
N THR A 450 6.00 -8.42 27.80
CA THR A 450 7.08 -9.25 28.33
C THR A 450 8.45 -8.56 28.19
N LEU A 451 8.67 -7.77 27.14
CA LEU A 451 9.87 -6.92 27.00
C LEU A 451 9.88 -5.76 28.01
N VAL A 452 8.75 -5.12 28.26
CA VAL A 452 8.57 -4.11 29.32
C VAL A 452 8.79 -4.75 30.69
N THR A 453 8.12 -5.85 31.01
CA THR A 453 8.31 -6.62 32.26
C THR A 453 9.77 -7.05 32.44
N ARG A 454 10.49 -7.33 31.35
CA ARG A 454 11.93 -7.60 31.37
C ARG A 454 12.73 -6.35 31.69
N TYR A 455 12.50 -5.22 31.01
CA TYR A 455 13.20 -3.97 31.30
C TYR A 455 12.87 -3.41 32.69
N GLU A 456 11.63 -3.52 33.16
CA GLU A 456 11.22 -3.19 34.52
C GLU A 456 11.94 -4.07 35.54
N ARG A 457 12.09 -5.37 35.28
CA ARG A 457 12.89 -6.27 36.13
C ARG A 457 14.38 -5.92 36.09
N GLU A 458 14.93 -5.59 34.93
CA GLU A 458 16.32 -5.15 34.80
C GLU A 458 16.54 -3.83 35.54
N ILE A 459 15.66 -2.83 35.38
CA ILE A 459 15.63 -1.57 36.14
C ILE A 459 15.52 -1.85 37.64
N GLN A 460 14.59 -2.69 38.09
CA GLN A 460 14.41 -3.06 39.49
C GLN A 460 15.68 -3.69 40.07
N THR A 461 16.39 -4.57 39.34
CA THR A 461 17.68 -5.10 39.81
C THR A 461 18.80 -4.05 39.86
N GLN A 462 18.73 -2.97 39.07
CA GLN A 462 19.67 -1.85 39.16
C GLN A 462 19.29 -0.89 40.30
N VAL A 463 17.98 -0.65 40.54
CA VAL A 463 17.48 0.07 41.72
C VAL A 463 17.95 -0.65 42.98
N GLU A 464 17.71 -1.96 43.12
CA GLU A 464 18.18 -2.76 44.27
C GLU A 464 19.70 -2.75 44.44
N LYS A 465 20.50 -2.73 43.36
CA LYS A 465 21.96 -2.57 43.46
C LYS A 465 22.32 -1.17 43.95
N SER A 466 21.66 -0.14 43.43
CA SER A 466 21.88 1.24 43.87
C SER A 466 21.46 1.45 45.33
N GLU A 467 20.35 0.86 45.78
CA GLU A 467 19.91 0.89 47.18
C GLU A 467 20.88 0.13 48.11
N LYS A 468 21.44 -0.99 47.66
CA LYS A 468 22.50 -1.71 48.39
C LYS A 468 23.76 -0.87 48.49
N GLN A 469 24.21 -0.25 47.40
CA GLN A 469 25.36 0.69 47.41
C GLN A 469 25.10 1.92 48.27
N ILE A 470 23.89 2.50 48.24
CA ILE A 470 23.48 3.62 49.10
C ILE A 470 23.44 3.19 50.56
N LYS A 471 22.98 1.98 50.89
CA LYS A 471 23.05 1.42 52.26
C LYS A 471 24.49 1.19 52.70
N GLU A 472 25.33 0.58 51.87
CA GLU A 472 26.75 0.35 52.18
C GLU A 472 27.51 1.67 52.41
N LEU A 473 27.23 2.70 51.59
CA LEU A 473 27.76 4.06 51.77
C LEU A 473 27.18 4.76 53.00
N ALA A 474 25.88 4.63 53.27
CA ALA A 474 25.24 5.21 54.45
C ALA A 474 25.72 4.54 55.75
N GLU A 475 25.95 3.23 55.76
CA GLU A 475 26.57 2.52 56.87
C GLU A 475 28.04 2.89 57.05
N LYS A 476 28.80 3.03 55.96
CA LYS A 476 30.19 3.49 55.99
C LYS A 476 30.27 4.91 56.58
N HIS A 477 29.42 5.81 56.11
CA HIS A 477 29.32 7.18 56.62
C HIS A 477 28.80 7.21 58.08
N ALA A 478 27.89 6.32 58.46
CA ALA A 478 27.43 6.19 59.84
C ALA A 478 28.54 5.66 60.77
N ARG A 479 29.39 4.74 60.30
CA ARG A 479 30.60 4.28 61.02
C ARG A 479 31.62 5.42 61.13
N GLU A 480 31.91 6.13 60.03
CA GLU A 480 32.81 7.28 60.02
C GLU A 480 32.33 8.41 60.94
N MET A 481 31.04 8.72 60.95
CA MET A 481 30.43 9.68 61.89
C MET A 481 30.44 9.19 63.35
N LEU A 482 30.27 7.88 63.59
CA LEU A 482 30.39 7.29 64.93
C LEU A 482 31.83 7.36 65.44
N ASP A 483 32.82 7.11 64.58
CA ASP A 483 34.24 7.12 64.94
C ASP A 483 34.79 8.56 65.04
N LEU A 484 34.36 9.50 64.20
CA LEU A 484 34.56 10.94 64.45
C LEU A 484 33.95 11.34 65.79
N LYS A 485 32.71 10.91 66.08
CA LYS A 485 32.05 11.25 67.34
C LYS A 485 32.84 10.72 68.55
N LYS A 486 33.34 9.47 68.49
CA LYS A 486 34.25 8.93 69.51
C LYS A 486 35.52 9.77 69.64
N SER A 487 36.14 10.20 68.53
CA SER A 487 37.32 11.10 68.58
C SER A 487 36.98 12.41 69.29
N THR A 488 35.87 13.06 68.92
CA THR A 488 35.45 14.31 69.57
C THR A 488 35.03 14.11 71.03
N ASP A 489 34.43 12.98 71.39
CA ASP A 489 34.07 12.67 72.78
C ASP A 489 35.33 12.38 73.62
N ILE A 490 36.35 11.74 73.05
CA ILE A 490 37.68 11.54 73.67
C ILE A 490 38.41 12.87 73.83
N GLU A 491 38.50 13.68 72.77
CA GLU A 491 39.13 15.00 72.79
C GLU A 491 38.44 15.94 73.79
N MET A 492 37.10 15.95 73.85
CA MET A 492 36.34 16.70 74.85
C MET A 492 36.53 16.15 76.27
N SER A 493 36.73 14.84 76.43
CA SER A 493 37.09 14.24 77.72
C SER A 493 38.51 14.64 78.14
N GLU A 494 39.48 14.66 77.22
CA GLU A 494 40.83 15.14 77.48
C GLU A 494 40.86 16.64 77.82
N GLN A 495 40.09 17.48 77.12
CA GLN A 495 40.02 18.91 77.43
C GLN A 495 39.35 19.16 78.79
N LYS A 496 38.31 18.38 79.15
CA LYS A 496 37.75 18.39 80.51
C LYS A 496 38.77 17.95 81.55
N GLN A 497 39.51 16.86 81.32
CA GLN A 497 40.55 16.38 82.22
C GLN A 497 41.67 17.43 82.42
N LYS A 498 42.10 18.10 81.34
CA LYS A 498 43.08 19.20 81.38
C LYS A 498 42.54 20.40 82.18
N ALA A 499 41.27 20.77 81.98
CA ALA A 499 40.62 21.84 82.73
C ALA A 499 40.42 21.51 84.22
N GLU A 500 40.00 20.29 84.57
CA GLU A 500 39.88 19.84 85.96
C GLU A 500 41.24 19.77 86.67
N ASN A 501 42.28 19.29 85.99
CA ASN A 501 43.65 19.28 86.52
C ASN A 501 44.12 20.73 86.80
N TYR A 502 43.93 21.65 85.85
CA TYR A 502 44.30 23.06 86.01
C TYR A 502 43.51 23.75 87.14
N LEU A 503 42.22 23.44 87.27
CA LEU A 503 41.37 23.91 88.38
C LEU A 503 41.83 23.32 89.73
N SER A 504 42.30 22.07 89.75
CA SER A 504 42.83 21.38 90.92
C SER A 504 44.18 21.98 91.37
N GLU A 505 45.09 22.22 90.44
CA GLU A 505 46.36 22.93 90.71
C GLU A 505 46.11 24.34 91.21
N CYS A 506 45.19 25.09 90.58
CA CYS A 506 44.82 26.43 91.04
C CYS A 506 44.21 26.40 92.46
N LYS A 507 43.34 25.44 92.77
CA LYS A 507 42.82 25.21 94.12
C LYS A 507 43.92 24.84 95.12
N GLN A 508 44.88 23.99 94.76
CA GLN A 508 46.03 23.68 95.62
C GLN A 508 46.91 24.91 95.88
N GLN A 509 47.19 25.74 94.87
CA GLN A 509 47.95 26.98 95.02
C GLN A 509 47.21 27.98 95.92
N LEU A 510 45.88 28.11 95.76
CA LEU A 510 45.05 28.97 96.60
C LEU A 510 44.99 28.48 98.04
N MET A 511 44.77 27.18 98.26
CA MET A 511 44.82 26.54 99.58
C MET A 511 46.18 26.71 100.24
N LYS A 512 47.28 26.54 99.48
CA LYS A 512 48.63 26.72 100.00
C LYS A 512 48.87 28.17 100.44
N LYS A 513 48.50 29.16 99.63
CA LYS A 513 48.52 30.56 100.07
C LYS A 513 47.72 30.76 101.34
N TYR A 514 46.51 30.22 101.41
CA TYR A 514 45.66 30.34 102.60
C TYR A 514 46.31 29.71 103.86
N THR A 515 47.04 28.60 103.73
CA THR A 515 47.82 28.01 104.85
C THR A 515 49.08 28.80 105.18
N ASP A 516 49.77 29.33 104.18
CA ASP A 516 50.99 30.14 104.37
C ASP A 516 50.63 31.47 105.06
N ASP A 517 49.56 32.15 104.62
CA ASP A 517 49.00 33.37 105.24
C ASP A 517 48.46 33.08 106.65
N THR A 518 47.74 31.97 106.86
CA THR A 518 47.22 31.57 108.18
C THR A 518 48.36 31.26 109.16
N THR A 519 49.43 30.60 108.72
CA THR A 519 50.60 30.32 109.58
C THR A 519 51.43 31.57 109.84
N HIS A 520 51.52 32.52 108.89
CA HIS A 520 52.11 33.84 109.12
C HIS A 520 51.37 34.59 110.24
N LEU A 521 50.04 34.73 110.11
CA LEU A 521 49.17 35.39 111.08
C LEU A 521 49.19 34.72 112.46
N ILE A 522 49.25 33.38 112.50
CA ILE A 522 49.45 32.63 113.75
C ILE A 522 50.80 33.02 114.38
N SER A 523 51.89 33.08 113.59
CA SER A 523 53.21 33.47 114.09
C SER A 523 53.26 34.91 114.61
N GLU A 524 52.55 35.85 113.97
CA GLU A 524 52.48 37.24 114.43
C GLU A 524 51.65 37.36 115.70
N LYS A 525 50.49 36.68 115.75
CA LYS A 525 49.64 36.57 116.94
C LYS A 525 50.38 35.94 118.12
N ASP A 526 51.25 34.96 117.89
CA ASP A 526 52.05 34.34 118.96
C ASP A 526 53.24 35.23 119.37
N LYS A 527 53.94 35.91 118.45
CA LYS A 527 54.95 36.94 118.80
C LYS A 527 54.35 38.08 119.63
N LEU A 528 53.19 38.60 119.24
CA LEU A 528 52.44 39.62 120.00
C LEU A 528 52.01 39.12 121.38
N LYS A 529 51.72 37.82 121.52
CA LYS A 529 51.39 37.20 122.79
C LYS A 529 52.61 37.03 123.68
N ASP A 530 53.77 36.69 123.12
CA ASP A 530 55.05 36.62 123.84
C ASP A 530 55.51 38.02 124.28
N GLU A 531 55.36 39.05 123.45
CA GLU A 531 55.60 40.46 123.83
C GLU A 531 54.63 40.91 124.93
N TYR A 532 53.34 40.56 124.84
CA TYR A 532 52.34 40.86 125.86
C TYR A 532 52.69 40.20 127.20
N GLU A 533 53.03 38.90 127.21
CA GLU A 533 53.44 38.20 128.44
C GLU A 533 54.78 38.74 128.99
N ARG A 534 55.71 39.15 128.12
CA ARG A 534 56.94 39.84 128.56
C ARG A 534 56.62 41.16 129.26
N ILE A 535 55.82 42.03 128.64
CA ILE A 535 55.41 43.32 129.23
C ILE A 535 54.62 43.08 130.53
N LYS A 536 53.74 42.09 130.56
CA LYS A 536 52.97 41.68 131.74
C LYS A 536 53.89 41.24 132.88
N SER A 537 54.91 40.43 132.62
CA SER A 537 55.93 40.05 133.62
C SER A 537 56.78 41.24 134.10
N GLU A 538 57.21 42.13 133.20
CA GLU A 538 57.92 43.37 133.56
C GLU A 538 57.06 44.27 134.48
N LEU A 539 55.76 44.38 134.21
CA LEU A 539 54.80 45.11 135.05
C LEU A 539 54.56 44.41 136.39
N THR A 540 54.47 43.09 136.44
CA THR A 540 54.34 42.33 137.69
C THR A 540 55.55 42.54 138.60
N VAL A 541 56.77 42.48 138.06
CA VAL A 541 58.00 42.74 138.85
C VAL A 541 58.07 44.20 139.32
N ARG A 542 57.57 45.17 138.54
CA ARG A 542 57.47 46.57 138.99
C ARG A 542 56.44 46.74 140.12
N LEU A 543 55.29 46.08 140.03
CA LEU A 543 54.27 46.10 141.08
C LEU A 543 54.82 45.51 142.39
N GLU A 544 55.39 44.31 142.33
CA GLU A 544 55.94 43.60 143.49
C GLU A 544 57.08 44.38 144.19
N ASN A 545 57.86 45.15 143.43
CA ASN A 545 58.87 46.06 143.97
C ASN A 545 58.26 47.32 144.62
N SER A 546 57.15 47.85 144.08
CA SER A 546 56.44 48.98 144.69
C SER A 546 55.72 48.59 146.00
N GLU A 547 55.15 47.39 146.07
CA GLU A 547 54.50 46.85 147.27
C GLU A 547 55.50 46.67 148.43
N LYS A 548 56.74 46.27 148.12
CA LYS A 548 57.83 46.16 149.11
C LYS A 548 58.23 47.50 149.73
N GLU A 549 58.18 48.60 148.98
CA GLU A 549 58.44 49.94 149.55
C GLU A 549 57.25 50.47 150.36
N VAL A 550 56.01 50.18 149.95
CA VAL A 550 54.81 50.49 150.77
C VAL A 550 54.85 49.73 152.12
N ALA A 551 55.27 48.47 152.12
CA ALA A 551 55.49 47.70 153.35
C ALA A 551 56.57 48.34 154.24
N ARG A 552 57.65 48.86 153.65
CA ARG A 552 58.73 49.57 154.37
C ARG A 552 58.26 50.85 155.04
N LEU A 553 57.31 51.58 154.41
CA LEU A 553 56.76 52.83 154.95
C LEU A 553 55.73 52.59 156.06
N ASN A 554 54.86 51.58 155.94
CA ASN A 554 53.89 51.24 157.00
C ASN A 554 54.56 50.82 158.32
N ALA A 555 55.73 50.17 158.26
CA ALA A 555 56.49 49.78 159.44
C ALA A 555 56.96 50.98 160.31
N ILE A 556 57.07 52.19 159.72
CA ILE A 556 57.51 53.40 160.43
C ILE A 556 56.34 54.12 161.14
N LEU A 557 55.09 53.80 160.77
CA LEU A 557 53.87 54.44 161.30
C LEU A 557 53.22 53.70 162.48
N GLN A 558 53.72 52.52 162.88
CA GLN A 558 53.14 51.75 164.00
C GLN A 558 53.80 51.99 165.37
N ASP A 559 54.93 52.70 165.44
CA ASP A 559 55.66 52.96 166.71
C ASP A 559 55.15 54.18 167.51
N SER A 560 53.98 54.76 167.15
CA SER A 560 53.42 55.94 167.85
C SER A 560 51.88 55.90 168.05
N GLU A 561 51.48 55.89 169.34
CA GLU A 561 50.20 56.33 169.98
C GLU A 561 49.27 55.26 170.66
N ALA A 562 48.77 55.56 171.88
CA ALA A 562 47.81 54.73 172.66
C ALA A 562 47.14 55.42 173.90
N GLY A 563 45.81 55.20 174.17
CA GLY A 563 45.19 55.22 175.55
C GLY A 563 43.77 55.87 175.87
N LEU A 564 42.81 55.08 176.46
CA LEU A 564 41.65 55.37 177.42
C LEU A 564 40.52 56.42 177.12
N GLY A 565 39.33 56.58 177.79
CA GLY A 565 38.48 55.82 178.78
C GLY A 565 37.92 56.63 180.02
N SER A 566 36.72 56.53 180.65
CA SER A 566 35.33 55.98 180.39
C SER A 566 34.25 56.29 181.54
N ALA A 567 32.92 56.17 181.29
CA ALA A 567 31.72 56.00 182.22
C ALA A 567 31.20 57.14 183.19
N SER A 568 30.01 57.14 183.89
CA SER A 568 28.57 56.72 183.66
C SER A 568 27.57 57.03 184.87
N SER A 569 26.20 57.01 184.69
CA SER A 569 25.07 56.69 185.67
C SER A 569 23.94 57.69 186.12
N LYS A 570 22.66 57.20 186.22
CA LYS A 570 21.49 57.53 187.14
C LYS A 570 20.15 58.14 186.58
N ILE A 571 18.99 57.42 186.70
CA ILE A 571 17.58 57.86 186.40
C ILE A 571 16.55 57.09 187.27
N ASN A 572 15.43 57.69 187.76
CA ASN A 572 14.22 56.89 188.18
C ASN A 572 12.84 57.61 188.42
N SER A 573 12.55 58.83 187.92
CA SER A 573 11.41 59.66 188.43
C SER A 573 10.31 60.05 187.41
N LEU A 574 10.12 59.31 186.31
CA LEU A 574 9.38 59.78 185.12
C LEU A 574 7.96 59.20 184.90
N LYS A 575 7.34 58.55 185.90
CA LYS A 575 6.18 57.66 185.62
C LYS A 575 4.78 58.29 185.64
N ASP A 576 4.56 59.35 186.43
CA ASP A 576 3.19 59.79 186.76
C ASP A 576 2.57 60.78 185.74
N ALA A 577 3.37 61.37 184.85
CA ALA A 577 2.91 62.35 183.85
C ALA A 577 2.12 61.74 182.67
N SER A 578 2.05 60.41 182.56
CA SER A 578 1.54 59.71 181.37
C SER A 578 0.00 59.73 181.23
N THR A 579 -0.73 59.77 182.35
CA THR A 579 -2.18 59.45 182.38
C THR A 579 -3.08 60.57 181.89
N GLN A 580 -2.65 61.84 181.94
CA GLN A 580 -3.49 62.98 181.54
C GLN A 580 -3.57 63.17 180.02
N LEU A 581 -2.61 62.65 179.24
CA LEU A 581 -2.55 62.85 177.78
C LEU A 581 -3.48 61.93 176.96
N GLN A 582 -4.13 60.94 177.58
CA GLN A 582 -4.96 59.97 176.86
C GLN A 582 -6.37 60.47 176.53
N THR A 583 -6.96 61.35 177.34
CA THR A 583 -8.38 61.72 177.23
C THR A 583 -8.70 62.72 176.13
N GLU A 584 -7.82 63.69 175.84
CA GLU A 584 -8.05 64.66 174.75
C GLU A 584 -7.98 64.02 173.36
N LEU A 585 -7.18 62.95 173.24
CA LEU A 585 -6.96 62.18 172.00
C LEU A 585 -8.24 61.44 171.53
N GLU A 586 -9.19 61.21 172.43
CA GLU A 586 -10.44 60.50 172.12
C GLU A 586 -11.46 61.39 171.39
N LYS A 587 -11.43 62.72 171.61
CA LYS A 587 -12.42 63.64 171.03
C LYS A 587 -12.18 63.88 169.53
N THR A 588 -10.93 64.18 169.15
CA THR A 588 -10.54 64.50 167.77
C THR A 588 -10.76 63.34 166.79
N ARG A 589 -10.75 62.10 167.28
CA ARG A 589 -11.09 60.88 166.52
C ARG A 589 -12.52 60.87 165.99
N ASN A 590 -13.48 61.51 166.66
CA ASN A 590 -14.89 61.50 166.24
C ASN A 590 -15.16 62.54 165.14
N GLU A 591 -14.56 63.72 165.21
CA GLU A 591 -14.70 64.76 164.18
C GLU A 591 -13.99 64.34 162.87
N LEU A 592 -12.87 63.62 162.97
CA LEU A 592 -12.20 62.99 161.82
C LEU A 592 -13.05 61.89 161.14
N ARG A 593 -14.04 61.32 161.86
CA ARG A 593 -14.85 60.19 161.40
C ARG A 593 -16.01 60.62 160.50
N THR A 594 -16.63 61.77 160.73
CA THR A 594 -17.74 62.28 159.90
C THR A 594 -17.23 62.74 158.53
N ALA A 595 -16.21 63.60 158.50
CA ALA A 595 -15.60 64.08 157.26
C ALA A 595 -15.07 62.95 156.34
N LYS A 596 -14.71 61.79 156.93
CA LYS A 596 -14.26 60.61 156.17
C LYS A 596 -15.38 59.91 155.39
N ASN A 597 -16.63 60.01 155.86
CA ASN A 597 -17.81 59.48 155.18
C ASN A 597 -18.28 60.43 154.06
N ASP A 598 -18.39 61.72 154.33
CA ASP A 598 -18.82 62.69 153.30
C ASP A 598 -17.85 62.69 152.11
N ALA A 599 -16.54 62.54 152.35
CA ALA A 599 -15.55 62.41 151.29
C ALA A 599 -15.62 61.08 150.51
N ALA A 600 -16.41 60.11 150.95
CA ALA A 600 -16.58 58.79 150.30
C ALA A 600 -17.78 58.80 149.34
N THR A 601 -18.95 59.25 149.80
CA THR A 601 -20.17 59.34 148.97
C THR A 601 -19.92 60.07 147.64
N TYR A 602 -19.22 61.21 147.65
CA TYR A 602 -18.85 61.93 146.42
C TYR A 602 -17.90 61.17 145.49
N LYS A 603 -17.04 60.29 146.02
CA LYS A 603 -16.11 59.50 145.21
C LYS A 603 -16.81 58.31 144.53
N ALA A 604 -17.90 57.78 145.11
CA ALA A 604 -18.80 56.86 144.41
C ALA A 604 -19.46 57.48 143.18
N GLU A 605 -19.97 58.71 143.31
CA GLU A 605 -20.63 59.41 142.20
C GLU A 605 -19.64 59.69 141.05
N LEU A 606 -18.40 60.09 141.38
CA LEU A 606 -17.32 60.24 140.41
C LEU A 606 -16.97 58.93 139.69
N GLU A 607 -16.82 57.81 140.41
CA GLU A 607 -16.57 56.50 139.79
C GLU A 607 -17.72 56.07 138.87
N LYS A 608 -18.98 56.27 139.30
CA LYS A 608 -20.18 55.92 138.54
C LYS A 608 -20.31 56.74 137.25
N LEU A 609 -20.01 58.04 137.30
CA LEU A 609 -20.01 58.91 136.11
C LEU A 609 -18.89 58.52 135.14
N ARG A 610 -17.69 58.23 135.66
CA ARG A 610 -16.53 57.80 134.86
C ARG A 610 -16.80 56.50 134.12
N ALA A 611 -17.41 55.51 134.78
CA ALA A 611 -17.80 54.24 134.15
C ALA A 611 -18.79 54.42 132.98
N MET A 612 -19.74 55.36 133.07
CA MET A 612 -20.65 55.67 131.95
C MET A 612 -19.92 56.30 130.76
N TYR A 613 -18.98 57.22 131.02
CA TYR A 613 -18.15 57.82 129.96
C TYR A 613 -17.23 56.79 129.29
N ASP A 614 -16.56 55.94 130.08
CA ASP A 614 -15.70 54.87 129.55
C ASP A 614 -16.49 53.82 128.74
N SER A 615 -17.78 53.61 129.03
CA SER A 615 -18.66 52.75 128.22
C SER A 615 -18.97 53.41 126.87
N LYS A 616 -19.46 54.65 126.87
CA LYS A 616 -19.82 55.37 125.63
C LYS A 616 -18.62 55.61 124.71
N MET A 617 -17.43 55.84 125.28
CA MET A 617 -16.19 55.97 124.51
C MET A 617 -15.73 54.65 123.87
N LYS A 618 -16.14 53.49 124.41
CA LYS A 618 -15.91 52.18 123.77
C LYS A 618 -16.90 51.94 122.63
N GLU A 619 -18.19 52.20 122.85
CA GLU A 619 -19.22 52.09 121.81
C GLU A 619 -18.88 52.98 120.60
N ALA A 620 -18.65 54.28 120.81
CA ALA A 620 -18.29 55.21 119.75
C ALA A 620 -17.00 54.82 119.00
N LYS A 621 -16.04 54.19 119.68
CA LYS A 621 -14.81 53.68 119.04
C LYS A 621 -15.06 52.41 118.20
N ILE A 622 -15.93 51.52 118.67
CA ILE A 622 -16.34 50.32 117.92
C ILE A 622 -17.10 50.72 116.65
N ASP A 623 -18.02 51.68 116.74
CA ASP A 623 -18.75 52.19 115.58
C ASP A 623 -17.83 52.87 114.56
N LEU A 624 -16.84 53.65 115.01
CA LEU A 624 -15.84 54.25 114.11
C LEU A 624 -15.00 53.17 113.40
N GLN A 625 -14.59 52.12 114.11
CA GLN A 625 -13.85 50.99 113.54
C GLN A 625 -14.70 50.23 112.50
N ASN A 626 -15.96 49.93 112.83
CA ASN A 626 -16.88 49.26 111.91
C ASN A 626 -17.12 50.06 110.63
N GLN A 627 -17.17 51.40 110.71
CA GLN A 627 -17.29 52.27 109.53
C GLN A 627 -16.00 52.28 108.70
N LEU A 628 -14.82 52.32 109.35
CA LEU A 628 -13.51 52.28 108.68
C LEU A 628 -13.29 50.96 107.94
N ASP A 629 -13.53 49.83 108.61
CA ASP A 629 -13.38 48.48 108.05
C ASP A 629 -14.34 48.24 106.86
N LYS A 630 -15.53 48.84 106.89
CA LYS A 630 -16.49 48.81 105.79
C LYS A 630 -16.03 49.66 104.61
N LEU A 631 -15.52 50.87 104.86
CA LEU A 631 -14.94 51.74 103.83
C LEU A 631 -13.72 51.10 103.15
N SER A 632 -12.86 50.39 103.89
CA SER A 632 -11.74 49.64 103.31
C SER A 632 -12.24 48.58 102.34
N LYS A 633 -13.20 47.74 102.76
CA LYS A 633 -13.78 46.68 101.91
C LYS A 633 -14.52 47.22 100.69
N ASP A 634 -15.27 48.31 100.84
CA ASP A 634 -15.99 48.96 99.73
C ASP A 634 -15.01 49.59 98.71
N LEU A 635 -13.79 49.98 99.13
CA LEU A 635 -12.71 50.43 98.25
C LEU A 635 -11.97 49.26 97.61
N GLU A 636 -11.55 48.25 98.39
CA GLU A 636 -10.89 47.02 97.92
C GLU A 636 -11.71 46.30 96.85
N GLY A 637 -13.04 46.22 97.04
CA GLY A 637 -13.98 45.68 96.06
C GLY A 637 -13.97 46.46 94.74
N LYS A 638 -14.11 47.80 94.80
CA LYS A 638 -14.10 48.67 93.62
C LYS A 638 -12.77 48.63 92.87
N TRP A 639 -11.64 48.64 93.57
CA TRP A 639 -10.33 48.49 92.95
C TRP A 639 -10.16 47.13 92.29
N SER A 640 -10.55 46.04 92.98
CA SER A 640 -10.49 44.68 92.44
C SER A 640 -11.35 44.51 91.19
N GLU A 641 -12.57 45.08 91.19
CA GLU A 641 -13.48 45.02 90.05
C GLU A 641 -12.98 45.88 88.87
N THR A 642 -12.45 47.08 89.14
CA THR A 642 -11.85 47.96 88.11
C THR A 642 -10.62 47.30 87.47
N LEU A 643 -9.71 46.74 88.27
CA LEU A 643 -8.54 45.98 87.79
C LEU A 643 -8.96 44.74 87.00
N ARG A 644 -10.05 44.07 87.39
CA ARG A 644 -10.61 42.92 86.66
C ARG A 644 -11.19 43.35 85.32
N THR A 645 -11.99 44.42 85.25
CA THR A 645 -12.55 44.92 83.99
C THR A 645 -11.47 45.41 83.04
N GLU A 646 -10.46 46.14 83.53
CA GLU A 646 -9.34 46.59 82.68
C GLU A 646 -8.45 45.44 82.24
N SER A 647 -8.17 44.46 83.11
CA SER A 647 -7.43 43.25 82.72
C SER A 647 -8.19 42.40 81.69
N SER A 648 -9.53 42.36 81.76
CA SER A 648 -10.37 41.71 80.75
C SER A 648 -10.41 42.50 79.44
N ARG A 649 -10.50 43.84 79.49
CA ARG A 649 -10.46 44.72 78.32
C ARG A 649 -9.13 44.61 77.59
N LEU A 650 -8.01 44.84 78.28
CA LEU A 650 -6.66 44.73 77.68
C LEU A 650 -6.39 43.33 77.10
N LYS A 651 -6.91 42.26 77.71
CA LYS A 651 -6.82 40.90 77.13
C LYS A 651 -7.65 40.78 75.85
N HIS A 652 -8.86 41.32 75.82
CA HIS A 652 -9.73 41.32 74.64
C HIS A 652 -9.10 42.13 73.49
N ASP A 653 -8.63 43.34 73.78
CA ASP A 653 -7.98 44.23 72.83
C ASP A 653 -6.71 43.58 72.24
N ILE A 654 -5.88 42.92 73.07
CA ILE A 654 -4.69 42.19 72.62
C ILE A 654 -5.04 40.95 71.79
N THR A 655 -6.12 40.20 72.09
CA THR A 655 -6.54 39.10 71.20
C THR A 655 -7.12 39.62 69.89
N GLN A 656 -7.90 40.69 69.93
CA GLN A 656 -8.50 41.28 68.72
C GLN A 656 -7.41 41.86 67.81
N GLN A 657 -6.44 42.60 68.35
CA GLN A 657 -5.28 43.07 67.60
C GLN A 657 -4.54 41.90 66.93
N LYS A 658 -4.29 40.80 67.66
CA LYS A 658 -3.61 39.63 67.11
C LYS A 658 -4.41 38.92 66.02
N ASP A 659 -5.74 38.82 66.16
CA ASP A 659 -6.59 38.21 65.14
C ASP A 659 -6.73 39.12 63.90
N ASP A 660 -6.79 40.45 64.06
CA ASP A 660 -6.79 41.39 62.93
C ASP A 660 -5.42 41.49 62.23
N GLU A 661 -4.29 41.46 62.97
CA GLU A 661 -2.94 41.33 62.41
C GLU A 661 -2.77 40.02 61.64
N ARG A 662 -3.21 38.89 62.22
CA ARG A 662 -3.21 37.57 61.58
C ARG A 662 -4.06 37.56 60.31
N LYS A 663 -5.21 38.24 60.32
CA LYS A 663 -6.14 38.36 59.19
C LYS A 663 -5.58 39.26 58.09
N ALA A 664 -4.88 40.34 58.44
CA ALA A 664 -4.13 41.17 57.50
C ALA A 664 -2.96 40.41 56.86
N ALA A 665 -2.18 39.67 57.65
CA ALA A 665 -1.11 38.81 57.16
C ALA A 665 -1.62 37.70 56.23
N LEU A 666 -2.74 37.05 56.57
CA LEU A 666 -3.41 36.08 55.69
C LEU A 666 -3.93 36.71 54.40
N GLN A 667 -4.44 37.95 54.43
CA GLN A 667 -4.83 38.68 53.22
C GLN A 667 -3.62 39.07 52.35
N GLN A 668 -2.48 39.45 52.95
CA GLN A 668 -1.24 39.66 52.18
C GLN A 668 -0.73 38.37 51.55
N LEU A 669 -0.68 37.26 52.30
CA LEU A 669 -0.31 35.94 51.78
C LEU A 669 -1.25 35.48 50.67
N SER A 670 -2.55 35.72 50.78
CA SER A 670 -3.50 35.42 49.69
C SER A 670 -3.22 36.26 48.45
N LYS A 671 -3.00 37.58 48.60
CA LYS A 671 -2.69 38.46 47.47
C LYS A 671 -1.38 38.08 46.78
N LEU A 672 -0.31 37.86 47.54
CA LEU A 672 0.99 37.42 47.01
C LEU A 672 0.84 36.09 46.27
N LYS A 673 0.12 35.12 46.85
CA LYS A 673 -0.17 33.84 46.18
C LYS A 673 -1.01 34.01 44.92
N ASP A 674 -2.01 34.90 44.91
CA ASP A 674 -2.81 35.20 43.72
C ASP A 674 -2.01 35.92 42.64
N GLU A 675 -1.01 36.73 43.03
CA GLU A 675 -0.07 37.43 42.14
C GLU A 675 0.98 36.47 41.57
N GLU A 676 1.56 35.59 42.39
CA GLU A 676 2.41 34.47 41.96
C GLU A 676 1.67 33.51 41.02
N MET A 677 0.42 33.14 41.35
CA MET A 677 -0.41 32.30 40.48
C MET A 677 -0.77 32.99 39.15
N LYS A 678 -0.92 34.32 39.14
CA LYS A 678 -1.08 35.10 37.89
C LYS A 678 0.22 35.18 37.10
N ALA A 679 1.35 35.41 37.75
CA ALA A 679 2.67 35.45 37.11
C ALA A 679 3.05 34.08 36.52
N GLY A 680 2.80 33.00 37.25
CA GLY A 680 2.97 31.62 36.79
C GLY A 680 2.06 31.29 35.61
N LYS A 681 0.77 31.68 35.67
CA LYS A 681 -0.14 31.54 34.52
C LYS A 681 0.32 32.33 33.30
N ALA A 682 0.66 33.61 33.46
CA ALA A 682 1.17 34.43 32.36
C ALA A 682 2.50 33.90 31.78
N GLY A 683 3.35 33.30 32.62
CA GLY A 683 4.57 32.60 32.19
C GLY A 683 4.25 31.36 31.35
N LEU A 684 3.32 30.52 31.81
CA LEU A 684 2.84 29.34 31.07
C LEU A 684 2.12 29.73 29.78
N GLU A 685 1.25 30.73 29.80
CA GLU A 685 0.57 31.29 28.62
C GLU A 685 1.57 31.84 27.60
N LYS A 686 2.65 32.49 28.05
CA LYS A 686 3.75 32.94 27.18
C LYS A 686 4.54 31.77 26.57
N ILE A 687 4.80 30.71 27.34
CA ILE A 687 5.45 29.48 26.84
C ILE A 687 4.53 28.78 25.82
N ILE A 688 3.23 28.67 26.10
CA ILE A 688 2.23 28.11 25.18
C ILE A 688 2.15 28.94 23.90
N ALA A 689 2.13 30.27 23.99
CA ALA A 689 2.11 31.16 22.83
C ALA A 689 3.38 31.04 21.98
N GLU A 690 4.57 30.92 22.60
CA GLU A 690 5.82 30.73 21.87
C GLU A 690 5.90 29.31 21.25
N MET A 691 5.36 28.28 21.92
CA MET A 691 5.21 26.94 21.35
C MET A 691 4.21 26.91 20.18
N GLN A 692 3.06 27.58 20.29
CA GLN A 692 2.09 27.72 19.19
C GLN A 692 2.69 28.47 18.00
N LYS A 693 3.49 29.51 18.26
CA LYS A 693 4.25 30.25 17.24
C LYS A 693 5.36 29.40 16.60
N GLN A 694 6.03 28.54 17.37
CA GLN A 694 6.98 27.55 16.84
C GLN A 694 6.27 26.51 15.98
N MET A 695 5.13 25.95 16.43
CA MET A 695 4.26 25.06 15.65
C MET A 695 3.84 25.71 14.34
N ALA A 696 3.24 26.90 14.36
CA ALA A 696 2.83 27.64 13.17
C ALA A 696 4.03 27.92 12.22
N SER A 697 5.23 28.16 12.77
CA SER A 697 6.45 28.31 11.95
C SER A 697 6.92 26.99 11.30
N MET A 698 6.69 25.85 11.96
CA MET A 698 7.01 24.53 11.44
C MET A 698 5.94 24.06 10.45
N GLU A 699 4.65 24.28 10.72
CA GLU A 699 3.54 24.08 9.79
C GLU A 699 3.73 24.93 8.53
N SER A 700 4.16 26.19 8.66
CA SER A 700 4.51 27.05 7.53
C SER A 700 5.70 26.51 6.72
N LYS A 701 6.77 26.05 7.38
CA LYS A 701 7.93 25.41 6.71
C LYS A 701 7.56 24.09 6.02
N ILE A 702 6.76 23.25 6.67
CA ILE A 702 6.26 21.98 6.15
C ILE A 702 5.36 22.27 4.94
N SER A 703 4.40 23.19 5.05
CA SER A 703 3.53 23.60 3.95
C SER A 703 4.33 24.18 2.76
N LYS A 704 5.38 24.97 3.02
CA LYS A 704 6.25 25.49 1.96
C LYS A 704 7.06 24.38 1.30
N SER A 705 7.64 23.47 2.07
CA SER A 705 8.36 22.30 1.55
C SER A 705 7.44 21.34 0.78
N TYR A 706 6.18 21.19 1.18
CA TYR A 706 5.15 20.49 0.41
C TYR A 706 4.78 21.22 -0.89
N SER A 707 4.70 22.55 -0.91
CA SER A 707 4.50 23.32 -2.14
C SER A 707 5.68 23.14 -3.10
N GLU A 708 6.91 23.34 -2.61
CA GLU A 708 8.14 23.18 -3.38
C GLU A 708 8.27 21.74 -3.92
N SER A 709 7.94 20.73 -3.12
CA SER A 709 7.93 19.32 -3.55
C SER A 709 6.79 19.01 -4.54
N ALA A 710 5.61 19.62 -4.39
CA ALA A 710 4.50 19.46 -5.32
C ALA A 710 4.78 20.13 -6.68
N GLU A 711 5.40 21.31 -6.67
CA GLU A 711 5.86 22.04 -7.86
C GLU A 711 6.97 21.26 -8.58
N GLU A 712 7.92 20.66 -7.86
CA GLU A 712 8.95 19.77 -8.41
C GLU A 712 8.32 18.50 -9.04
N ILE A 713 7.40 17.84 -8.34
CA ILE A 713 6.69 16.66 -8.86
C ILE A 713 5.87 17.02 -10.11
N GLU A 714 5.23 18.18 -10.12
CA GLU A 714 4.46 18.66 -11.28
C GLU A 714 5.36 19.08 -12.45
N ARG A 715 6.58 19.57 -12.20
CA ARG A 715 7.59 19.80 -13.25
C ARG A 715 8.07 18.48 -13.85
N LEU A 716 8.46 17.51 -13.01
CA LEU A 716 8.89 16.18 -13.43
C LEU A 716 7.79 15.42 -14.18
N ARG A 717 6.52 15.59 -13.79
CA ARG A 717 5.36 15.07 -14.56
C ARG A 717 5.25 15.68 -15.95
N LYS A 718 5.43 16.99 -16.09
CA LYS A 718 5.42 17.68 -17.39
C LYS A 718 6.59 17.25 -18.26
N GLU A 719 7.79 17.14 -17.70
CA GLU A 719 8.98 16.62 -18.39
C GLU A 719 8.76 15.17 -18.88
N ALA A 720 8.18 14.30 -18.05
CA ALA A 720 7.83 12.93 -18.42
C ALA A 720 6.74 12.84 -19.50
N GLU A 721 5.70 13.68 -19.42
CA GLU A 721 4.62 13.74 -20.43
C GLU A 721 5.13 14.32 -21.76
N GLU A 722 6.12 15.22 -21.73
CA GLU A 722 6.82 15.71 -22.93
C GLU A 722 7.74 14.66 -23.56
N GLU A 723 8.53 13.93 -22.78
CA GLU A 723 9.34 12.82 -23.31
C GLU A 723 8.47 11.69 -23.86
N LYS A 724 7.39 11.34 -23.16
CA LYS A 724 6.34 10.44 -23.68
C LYS A 724 5.81 10.95 -25.04
N ARG A 725 5.46 12.22 -25.16
CA ARG A 725 5.04 12.84 -26.45
C ARG A 725 6.15 12.93 -27.51
N LYS A 726 7.42 12.85 -27.15
CA LYS A 726 8.55 12.72 -28.10
C LYS A 726 8.70 11.27 -28.56
N LEU A 727 8.53 10.30 -27.66
CA LEU A 727 8.56 8.87 -27.97
C LEU A 727 7.34 8.43 -28.79
N GLU A 728 6.14 8.92 -28.48
CA GLU A 728 4.92 8.72 -29.26
C GLU A 728 5.09 9.24 -30.70
N ARG A 729 5.66 10.45 -30.86
CA ARG A 729 5.98 10.99 -32.20
C ARG A 729 7.01 10.15 -32.93
N LYS A 730 8.12 9.77 -32.30
CA LYS A 730 9.13 8.87 -32.90
C LYS A 730 8.56 7.50 -33.28
N MET A 731 7.59 6.97 -32.52
CA MET A 731 6.87 5.75 -32.89
C MET A 731 6.00 5.94 -34.13
N VAL A 732 5.26 7.06 -34.22
CA VAL A 732 4.45 7.36 -35.41
C VAL A 732 5.34 7.62 -36.63
N GLU A 733 6.42 8.40 -36.48
CA GLU A 733 7.42 8.65 -37.52
C GLU A 733 8.04 7.34 -38.03
N ALA A 734 8.49 6.46 -37.13
CA ALA A 734 9.01 5.14 -37.52
C ALA A 734 7.92 4.23 -38.14
N GLN A 735 6.67 4.28 -37.65
CA GLN A 735 5.56 3.52 -38.23
C GLN A 735 5.18 4.01 -39.62
N ASP A 736 5.25 5.31 -39.88
CA ASP A 736 5.05 5.89 -41.21
C ASP A 736 6.23 5.59 -42.14
N GLU A 737 7.48 5.61 -41.66
CA GLU A 737 8.65 5.13 -42.40
C GLU A 737 8.51 3.64 -42.76
N TYR A 738 8.11 2.78 -41.83
CA TYR A 738 7.84 1.38 -42.13
C TYR A 738 6.66 1.22 -43.11
N SER A 739 5.59 2.01 -42.98
CA SER A 739 4.46 1.98 -43.92
C SER A 739 4.87 2.44 -45.33
N GLN A 740 5.72 3.45 -45.45
CA GLN A 740 6.27 3.91 -46.71
C GLN A 740 7.21 2.86 -47.33
N ASN A 741 8.12 2.29 -46.54
CA ASN A 741 9.01 1.22 -47.00
C ASN A 741 8.23 -0.02 -47.46
N VAL A 742 7.19 -0.43 -46.74
CA VAL A 742 6.30 -1.52 -47.17
C VAL A 742 5.62 -1.18 -48.50
N LYS A 743 5.01 0.01 -48.65
CA LYS A 743 4.41 0.45 -49.93
C LYS A 743 5.41 0.51 -51.09
N LEU A 744 6.67 0.84 -50.81
CA LEU A 744 7.75 0.93 -51.81
C LEU A 744 8.19 -0.49 -52.24
N ILE A 745 8.28 -1.43 -51.30
CA ILE A 745 8.51 -2.86 -51.56
C ILE A 745 7.32 -3.47 -52.32
N GLU A 746 6.08 -3.19 -51.92
CA GLU A 746 4.85 -3.63 -52.61
C GLU A 746 4.81 -3.11 -54.05
N SER A 747 5.12 -1.82 -54.27
CA SER A 747 5.23 -1.23 -55.61
C SER A 747 6.35 -1.84 -56.45
N SER A 748 7.50 -2.17 -55.83
CA SER A 748 8.59 -2.87 -56.51
C SER A 748 8.21 -4.30 -56.89
N HIS A 749 7.58 -5.04 -55.97
CA HIS A 749 7.09 -6.40 -56.22
C HIS A 749 5.99 -6.43 -57.28
N GLU A 750 5.06 -5.46 -57.30
CA GLU A 750 4.02 -5.41 -58.33
C GLU A 750 4.60 -5.04 -59.70
N GLN A 751 5.61 -4.16 -59.77
CA GLN A 751 6.36 -3.89 -61.01
C GLN A 751 7.18 -5.11 -61.48
N GLU A 752 7.77 -5.87 -60.57
CA GLU A 752 8.51 -7.10 -60.91
C GLU A 752 7.57 -8.23 -61.35
N LYS A 753 6.41 -8.35 -60.69
CA LYS A 753 5.29 -9.22 -61.08
C LYS A 753 4.71 -8.83 -62.43
N GLU A 754 4.55 -7.54 -62.74
CA GLU A 754 4.19 -7.09 -64.09
C GLU A 754 5.25 -7.46 -65.13
N LYS A 755 6.54 -7.26 -64.84
CA LYS A 755 7.64 -7.66 -65.75
C LYS A 755 7.62 -9.18 -66.02
N LEU A 756 7.48 -9.99 -64.96
CA LEU A 756 7.35 -11.44 -65.08
C LEU A 756 6.08 -11.86 -65.84
N LEU A 757 4.97 -11.14 -65.69
CA LEU A 757 3.74 -11.40 -66.44
C LEU A 757 3.90 -11.05 -67.92
N ARG A 758 4.55 -9.92 -68.24
CA ARG A 758 4.88 -9.51 -69.62
C ARG A 758 5.84 -10.50 -70.26
N GLN A 759 6.95 -10.84 -69.60
CA GLN A 759 7.91 -11.83 -70.09
C GLN A 759 7.23 -13.19 -70.32
N LYS A 760 6.40 -13.67 -69.38
CA LYS A 760 5.63 -14.91 -69.57
C LYS A 760 4.66 -14.84 -70.76
N ASN A 761 4.05 -13.68 -71.02
CA ASN A 761 3.17 -13.48 -72.17
C ASN A 761 3.98 -13.39 -73.48
N GLU A 762 5.16 -12.77 -73.47
CA GLU A 762 6.09 -12.71 -74.61
C GLU A 762 6.64 -14.10 -74.94
N ASP A 763 7.05 -14.88 -73.93
CA ASP A 763 7.44 -16.30 -74.04
C ASP A 763 6.28 -17.16 -74.58
N ALA A 764 5.04 -16.92 -74.10
CA ALA A 764 3.85 -17.64 -74.55
C ALA A 764 3.47 -17.27 -75.99
N GLU A 765 3.57 -15.99 -76.39
CA GLU A 765 3.40 -15.57 -77.77
C GLU A 765 4.52 -16.13 -78.67
N GLU A 766 5.77 -16.18 -78.21
CA GLU A 766 6.85 -16.76 -79.00
C GLU A 766 6.70 -18.28 -79.16
N LEU A 767 6.25 -18.97 -78.10
CA LEU A 767 5.82 -20.37 -78.18
C LEU A 767 4.63 -20.55 -79.13
N GLU A 768 3.62 -19.67 -79.09
CA GLU A 768 2.47 -19.76 -79.99
C GLU A 768 2.88 -19.46 -81.45
N ARG A 769 3.78 -18.49 -81.68
CA ARG A 769 4.38 -18.20 -83.00
C ARG A 769 5.22 -19.37 -83.50
N LYS A 770 6.03 -20.01 -82.64
CA LYS A 770 6.81 -21.22 -82.96
C LYS A 770 5.89 -22.40 -83.29
N MET A 771 4.84 -22.62 -82.49
CA MET A 771 3.82 -23.66 -82.76
C MET A 771 3.04 -23.38 -84.05
N LYS A 772 2.72 -22.12 -84.35
CA LYS A 772 2.10 -21.71 -85.62
C LYS A 772 3.05 -21.88 -86.82
N SER A 773 4.35 -21.58 -86.67
CA SER A 773 5.36 -21.83 -87.72
C SER A 773 5.54 -23.33 -87.96
N ALA A 774 5.76 -24.11 -86.90
CA ALA A 774 5.86 -25.56 -86.96
C ALA A 774 4.59 -26.20 -87.54
N HIS A 775 3.40 -25.72 -87.17
CA HIS A 775 2.15 -26.20 -87.76
C HIS A 775 1.99 -25.79 -89.23
N MET A 776 2.47 -24.62 -89.66
CA MET A 776 2.50 -24.24 -91.07
C MET A 776 3.53 -25.05 -91.86
N GLU A 777 4.68 -25.36 -91.27
CA GLU A 777 5.72 -26.22 -91.85
C GLU A 777 5.23 -27.67 -91.97
N ASP A 778 4.65 -28.25 -90.91
CA ASP A 778 3.99 -29.56 -90.93
C ASP A 778 2.82 -29.58 -91.91
N MET A 779 1.97 -28.54 -91.95
CA MET A 779 0.88 -28.44 -92.93
C MET A 779 1.45 -28.35 -94.36
N GLN A 780 2.59 -27.68 -94.57
CA GLN A 780 3.24 -27.59 -95.88
C GLN A 780 3.96 -28.89 -96.27
N VAL A 781 4.51 -29.63 -95.31
CA VAL A 781 5.03 -31.00 -95.48
C VAL A 781 3.90 -31.98 -95.76
N HIS A 782 2.77 -31.88 -95.06
CA HIS A 782 1.57 -32.65 -95.35
C HIS A 782 0.97 -32.27 -96.71
N LEU A 783 0.98 -31.00 -97.12
CA LEU A 783 0.53 -30.58 -98.44
C LEU A 783 1.47 -31.03 -99.57
N THR A 784 2.79 -31.08 -99.37
CA THR A 784 3.72 -31.64 -100.37
C THR A 784 3.68 -33.16 -100.39
N ALA A 785 3.56 -33.82 -99.24
CA ALA A 785 3.36 -35.27 -99.15
C ALA A 785 2.01 -35.70 -99.74
N HIS A 786 0.92 -34.95 -99.50
CA HIS A 786 -0.40 -35.23 -100.08
C HIS A 786 -0.45 -34.87 -101.58
N LYS A 787 0.30 -33.86 -102.05
CA LYS A 787 0.52 -33.65 -103.49
C LYS A 787 1.29 -34.81 -104.11
N ALA A 788 2.42 -35.21 -103.54
CA ALA A 788 3.20 -36.35 -104.02
C ALA A 788 2.41 -37.68 -103.96
N ALA A 789 1.54 -37.87 -102.97
CA ALA A 789 0.64 -39.01 -102.90
C ALA A 789 -0.50 -38.93 -103.93
N VAL A 790 -1.04 -37.74 -104.21
CA VAL A 790 -2.03 -37.55 -105.29
C VAL A 790 -1.39 -37.68 -106.67
N GLU A 791 -0.16 -37.22 -106.86
CA GLU A 791 0.63 -37.40 -108.09
C GLU A 791 1.08 -38.86 -108.26
N GLY A 792 1.38 -39.57 -107.16
CA GLY A 792 1.62 -41.02 -107.15
C GLY A 792 0.37 -41.82 -107.49
N VAL A 793 -0.77 -41.52 -106.86
CA VAL A 793 -2.08 -42.12 -107.20
C VAL A 793 -2.53 -41.75 -108.61
N LYS A 794 -2.18 -40.55 -109.10
CA LYS A 794 -2.47 -40.13 -110.48
C LYS A 794 -1.54 -40.80 -111.49
N SER A 795 -0.26 -41.04 -111.16
CA SER A 795 0.62 -41.90 -111.95
C SER A 795 0.06 -43.30 -111.98
N GLU A 796 -0.20 -43.94 -110.83
CA GLU A 796 -0.83 -45.26 -110.77
C GLU A 796 -2.15 -45.32 -111.56
N ALA A 797 -2.96 -44.26 -111.56
CA ALA A 797 -4.19 -44.19 -112.33
C ALA A 797 -3.94 -43.97 -113.83
N GLU A 798 -2.92 -43.22 -114.24
CA GLU A 798 -2.51 -43.05 -115.63
C GLU A 798 -1.82 -44.31 -116.17
N ASP A 799 -1.02 -44.99 -115.36
CA ASP A 799 -0.38 -46.29 -115.62
C ASP A 799 -1.42 -47.41 -115.69
N LYS A 800 -2.39 -47.47 -114.77
CA LYS A 800 -3.55 -48.38 -114.86
C LYS A 800 -4.41 -48.05 -116.08
N ARG A 801 -4.66 -46.78 -116.39
CA ARG A 801 -5.37 -46.37 -117.60
C ARG A 801 -4.59 -46.72 -118.88
N LEU A 802 -3.25 -46.70 -118.84
CA LEU A 802 -2.40 -47.15 -119.95
C LEU A 802 -2.45 -48.67 -120.10
N ALA A 803 -2.41 -49.44 -119.01
CA ALA A 803 -2.59 -50.89 -119.03
C ALA A 803 -4.02 -51.31 -119.44
N ASP A 804 -5.04 -50.53 -119.07
CA ASP A 804 -6.41 -50.69 -119.54
C ASP A 804 -6.54 -50.31 -121.02
N LEU A 805 -5.85 -49.26 -121.48
CA LEU A 805 -5.75 -48.94 -122.92
C LEU A 805 -4.98 -50.00 -123.70
N GLU A 806 -3.95 -50.61 -123.12
CA GLU A 806 -3.16 -51.65 -123.76
C GLU A 806 -3.92 -52.98 -123.80
N THR A 807 -4.67 -53.33 -122.74
CA THR A 807 -5.54 -54.52 -122.74
C THR A 807 -6.82 -54.30 -123.56
N GLN A 808 -7.36 -53.09 -123.64
CA GLN A 808 -8.39 -52.74 -124.62
C GLN A 808 -7.83 -52.75 -126.05
N SER A 809 -6.61 -52.27 -126.28
CA SER A 809 -5.92 -52.35 -127.59
C SER A 809 -5.66 -53.81 -127.98
N LYS A 810 -5.19 -54.65 -127.05
CA LYS A 810 -5.08 -56.11 -127.25
C LYS A 810 -6.45 -56.73 -127.57
N LYS A 811 -7.50 -56.44 -126.81
CA LYS A 811 -8.88 -56.87 -127.12
C LYS A 811 -9.42 -56.30 -128.42
N HIS A 812 -8.98 -55.13 -128.86
CA HIS A 812 -9.38 -54.53 -130.13
C HIS A 812 -8.60 -55.14 -131.30
N ASN A 813 -7.35 -55.55 -131.09
CA ASN A 813 -6.55 -56.32 -132.03
C ASN A 813 -7.00 -57.78 -132.11
N GLU A 814 -7.42 -58.40 -131.00
CA GLU A 814 -8.14 -59.68 -130.97
C GLU A 814 -9.48 -59.58 -131.71
N LYS A 815 -10.24 -58.49 -131.53
CA LYS A 815 -11.45 -58.24 -132.33
C LYS A 815 -11.14 -57.97 -133.80
N ILE A 816 -10.05 -57.29 -134.14
CA ILE A 816 -9.62 -57.06 -135.54
C ILE A 816 -9.08 -58.36 -136.15
N ALA A 817 -8.47 -59.25 -135.37
CA ALA A 817 -8.08 -60.59 -135.76
C ALA A 817 -9.33 -61.46 -135.99
N ASN A 818 -10.24 -61.54 -135.02
CA ASN A 818 -11.50 -62.26 -135.17
C ASN A 818 -12.35 -61.70 -136.32
N VAL A 819 -12.42 -60.39 -136.54
CA VAL A 819 -13.10 -59.80 -137.72
C VAL A 819 -12.32 -60.03 -139.01
N ARG A 820 -10.98 -60.16 -138.98
CA ARG A 820 -10.20 -60.66 -140.12
C ARG A 820 -10.50 -62.12 -140.42
N ASP A 821 -10.62 -62.95 -139.41
CA ASP A 821 -10.85 -64.38 -139.53
C ASP A 821 -12.31 -64.68 -139.87
N GLU A 822 -13.27 -63.88 -139.40
CA GLU A 822 -14.67 -63.87 -139.83
C GLU A 822 -14.81 -63.31 -141.25
N LEU A 823 -14.09 -62.23 -141.63
CA LEU A 823 -14.12 -61.70 -143.00
C LEU A 823 -13.36 -62.60 -143.99
N SER A 824 -12.35 -63.33 -143.52
CA SER A 824 -11.61 -64.36 -144.25
C SER A 824 -12.44 -65.63 -144.38
N ALA A 825 -13.14 -66.06 -143.34
CA ALA A 825 -14.11 -67.15 -143.39
C ALA A 825 -15.32 -66.79 -144.25
N GLN A 826 -15.80 -65.53 -144.24
CA GLN A 826 -16.81 -65.04 -145.18
C GLN A 826 -16.27 -64.94 -146.59
N HIS A 827 -15.02 -64.51 -146.80
CA HIS A 827 -14.40 -64.57 -148.14
C HIS A 827 -14.24 -66.01 -148.62
N GLN A 828 -13.82 -66.93 -147.77
CA GLN A 828 -13.70 -68.35 -148.12
C GLN A 828 -15.08 -68.97 -148.34
N GLN A 829 -16.08 -68.65 -147.54
CA GLN A 829 -17.45 -69.14 -147.72
C GLN A 829 -18.10 -68.54 -148.96
N PHE A 830 -17.83 -67.27 -149.30
CA PHE A 830 -18.29 -66.62 -150.52
C PHE A 830 -17.50 -67.11 -151.75
N VAL A 831 -16.22 -67.46 -151.61
CA VAL A 831 -15.44 -68.16 -152.64
C VAL A 831 -15.96 -69.58 -152.81
N ASP A 832 -16.27 -70.32 -151.75
CA ASP A 832 -16.88 -71.66 -151.79
C ASP A 832 -18.30 -71.62 -152.38
N GLU A 833 -19.07 -70.55 -152.14
CA GLU A 833 -20.38 -70.33 -152.77
C GLU A 833 -20.23 -69.86 -154.23
N VAL A 834 -19.23 -69.06 -154.58
CA VAL A 834 -18.90 -68.71 -155.97
C VAL A 834 -18.32 -69.91 -156.71
N GLU A 835 -17.57 -70.80 -156.06
CA GLU A 835 -17.07 -72.06 -156.62
C GLU A 835 -18.18 -73.10 -156.72
N LYS A 836 -19.12 -73.20 -155.77
CA LYS A 836 -20.34 -74.01 -155.93
C LYS A 836 -21.27 -73.43 -157.00
N SER A 837 -21.38 -72.12 -157.09
CA SER A 837 -22.16 -71.42 -158.12
C SER A 837 -21.53 -71.62 -159.49
N HIS A 838 -20.22 -71.42 -159.64
CA HIS A 838 -19.49 -71.75 -160.87
C HIS A 838 -19.44 -73.24 -161.16
N ALA A 839 -19.37 -74.14 -160.17
CA ALA A 839 -19.45 -75.57 -160.40
C ALA A 839 -20.86 -76.00 -160.83
N SER A 840 -21.90 -75.40 -160.26
CA SER A 840 -23.30 -75.61 -160.67
C SER A 840 -23.60 -74.98 -162.03
N GLN A 841 -23.05 -73.81 -162.34
CA GLN A 841 -23.16 -73.16 -163.64
C GLN A 841 -22.31 -73.89 -164.69
N MET A 842 -21.13 -74.41 -164.35
CA MET A 842 -20.35 -75.31 -165.20
C MET A 842 -21.02 -76.67 -165.36
N HIS A 843 -21.75 -77.18 -164.36
CA HIS A 843 -22.51 -78.42 -164.47
C HIS A 843 -23.77 -78.22 -165.31
N THR A 844 -24.49 -77.11 -165.13
CA THR A 844 -25.64 -76.71 -165.95
C THR A 844 -25.18 -76.41 -167.37
N ALA A 845 -24.10 -75.67 -167.58
CA ALA A 845 -23.53 -75.42 -168.90
C ALA A 845 -22.93 -76.68 -169.53
N ARG A 846 -22.39 -77.63 -168.75
CA ARG A 846 -22.02 -78.97 -169.26
C ARG A 846 -23.26 -79.77 -169.64
N ILE A 847 -24.35 -79.71 -168.88
CA ILE A 847 -25.62 -80.36 -169.23
C ILE A 847 -26.23 -79.69 -170.46
N GLU A 848 -26.19 -78.36 -170.60
CA GLU A 848 -26.69 -77.65 -171.79
C GLU A 848 -25.78 -77.87 -173.00
N LEU A 849 -24.47 -78.07 -172.80
CA LEU A 849 -23.50 -78.46 -173.83
C LEU A 849 -23.67 -79.93 -174.23
N GLU A 850 -23.83 -80.86 -173.29
CA GLU A 850 -24.13 -82.28 -173.53
C GLU A 850 -25.50 -82.44 -174.19
N ARG A 851 -26.49 -81.64 -173.79
CA ARG A 851 -27.80 -81.55 -174.46
C ARG A 851 -27.69 -80.91 -175.83
N SER A 852 -26.81 -79.94 -176.04
CA SER A 852 -26.53 -79.39 -177.38
C SER A 852 -25.77 -80.39 -178.26
N ILE A 853 -24.87 -81.19 -177.69
CA ILE A 853 -24.14 -82.27 -178.35
C ILE A 853 -25.08 -83.45 -178.64
N GLU A 854 -26.04 -83.77 -177.78
CA GLU A 854 -27.01 -84.84 -178.03
C GLU A 854 -28.15 -84.38 -178.94
N ILE A 855 -28.53 -83.09 -178.93
CA ILE A 855 -29.35 -82.47 -179.99
C ILE A 855 -28.58 -82.42 -181.31
N SER A 856 -27.26 -82.17 -181.29
CA SER A 856 -26.43 -82.29 -182.50
C SER A 856 -26.42 -83.74 -182.97
N ARG A 857 -26.08 -84.72 -182.11
CA ARG A 857 -26.09 -86.14 -182.45
C ARG A 857 -27.45 -86.66 -182.90
N GLN A 858 -28.56 -86.12 -182.37
CA GLN A 858 -29.88 -86.49 -182.84
C GLN A 858 -30.14 -85.88 -184.22
N LYS A 859 -29.76 -84.61 -184.46
CA LYS A 859 -29.77 -84.03 -185.81
C LYS A 859 -28.83 -84.77 -186.76
N ASP A 860 -27.66 -85.20 -186.31
CA ASP A 860 -26.67 -85.94 -187.09
C ASP A 860 -27.22 -87.35 -187.41
N LYS A 861 -27.89 -88.02 -186.47
CA LYS A 861 -28.67 -89.26 -186.72
C LYS A 861 -29.82 -89.02 -187.69
N ASP A 862 -30.59 -87.93 -187.53
CA ASP A 862 -31.73 -87.62 -188.40
C ASP A 862 -31.26 -87.25 -189.80
N HIS A 863 -30.14 -86.54 -189.94
CA HIS A 863 -29.45 -86.25 -191.20
C HIS A 863 -28.77 -87.49 -191.78
N GLN A 864 -28.26 -88.40 -190.95
CA GLN A 864 -27.68 -89.66 -191.40
C GLN A 864 -28.76 -90.63 -191.89
N MET A 865 -29.90 -90.75 -191.19
CA MET A 865 -31.09 -91.42 -191.69
C MET A 865 -31.61 -90.76 -192.98
N LYS A 866 -31.61 -89.42 -193.07
CA LYS A 866 -31.95 -88.72 -194.33
C LYS A 866 -30.96 -89.03 -195.46
N THR A 867 -29.68 -89.21 -195.13
CA THR A 867 -28.62 -89.58 -196.07
C THR A 867 -28.75 -91.04 -196.48
N GLU A 868 -29.12 -91.95 -195.58
CA GLU A 868 -29.38 -93.37 -195.85
C GLU A 868 -30.69 -93.57 -196.65
N GLU A 869 -31.74 -92.79 -196.39
CA GLU A 869 -32.93 -92.69 -197.24
C GLU A 869 -32.56 -92.23 -198.65
N LEU A 870 -31.82 -91.13 -198.78
CA LEU A 870 -31.37 -90.60 -200.08
C LEU A 870 -30.38 -91.53 -200.78
N GLN A 871 -29.49 -92.23 -200.06
CA GLN A 871 -28.59 -93.25 -200.61
C GLN A 871 -29.35 -94.51 -201.04
N SER A 872 -30.40 -94.91 -200.33
CA SER A 872 -31.29 -95.99 -200.75
C SER A 872 -32.07 -95.58 -202.00
N GLU A 873 -32.58 -94.35 -202.07
CA GLU A 873 -33.26 -93.83 -203.24
C GLU A 873 -32.33 -93.68 -204.46
N ILE A 874 -31.09 -93.20 -204.24
CA ILE A 874 -30.02 -93.20 -205.24
C ILE A 874 -29.71 -94.64 -205.67
N GLY A 875 -29.51 -95.58 -204.75
CA GLY A 875 -29.27 -96.99 -205.05
C GLY A 875 -30.44 -97.70 -205.73
N HIS A 876 -31.67 -97.21 -205.57
CA HIS A 876 -32.84 -97.63 -206.36
C HIS A 876 -32.80 -97.05 -207.78
N ARG A 877 -32.46 -95.75 -207.92
CA ARG A 877 -32.28 -95.09 -209.21
C ARG A 877 -31.08 -95.65 -209.98
N GLU A 878 -29.99 -96.02 -209.32
CA GLU A 878 -28.80 -96.67 -209.90
C GLU A 878 -29.08 -98.10 -210.35
N ARG A 879 -29.84 -98.89 -209.57
CA ARG A 879 -30.35 -100.18 -210.03
C ARG A 879 -31.26 -100.04 -211.25
N HIS A 880 -32.15 -99.04 -211.27
CA HIS A 880 -32.98 -98.76 -212.44
C HIS A 880 -32.15 -98.32 -213.67
N ILE A 881 -31.15 -97.45 -213.47
CA ILE A 881 -30.19 -97.03 -214.50
C ILE A 881 -29.34 -98.20 -215.00
N ASN A 882 -28.93 -99.13 -214.14
CA ASN A 882 -28.18 -100.31 -214.57
C ASN A 882 -29.07 -101.31 -215.31
N ASN A 883 -30.29 -101.59 -214.85
CA ASN A 883 -31.25 -102.38 -215.63
C ASN A 883 -31.49 -101.75 -217.03
N LEU A 884 -31.63 -100.42 -217.12
CA LEU A 884 -31.74 -99.71 -218.40
C LEU A 884 -30.44 -99.77 -219.24
N LYS A 885 -29.25 -99.79 -218.62
CA LYS A 885 -27.98 -100.01 -219.33
C LYS A 885 -27.88 -101.45 -219.85
N ASP A 886 -28.36 -102.43 -219.09
CA ASP A 886 -28.33 -103.84 -219.46
C ASP A 886 -29.34 -104.11 -220.58
N GLU A 887 -30.54 -103.52 -220.54
CA GLU A 887 -31.47 -103.48 -221.67
C GLU A 887 -30.85 -102.79 -222.91
N ILE A 888 -30.12 -101.68 -222.72
CA ILE A 888 -29.36 -101.01 -223.80
C ILE A 888 -28.19 -101.89 -224.30
N HIS A 889 -27.62 -102.75 -223.45
CA HIS A 889 -26.53 -103.66 -223.81
C HIS A 889 -27.06 -104.85 -224.62
N ASP A 890 -28.15 -105.48 -224.17
CA ASP A 890 -28.88 -106.53 -224.90
C ASP A 890 -29.43 -106.02 -226.25
N LEU A 891 -29.91 -104.76 -226.30
CA LEU A 891 -30.29 -104.11 -227.55
C LEU A 891 -29.08 -103.87 -228.47
N LYS A 892 -27.93 -103.47 -227.92
CA LYS A 892 -26.68 -103.31 -228.69
C LYS A 892 -26.15 -104.64 -229.20
N ASP A 893 -26.15 -105.70 -228.40
CA ASP A 893 -25.72 -107.04 -228.82
C ASP A 893 -26.69 -107.64 -229.84
N ASN A 894 -27.99 -107.33 -229.76
CA ASN A 894 -28.93 -107.60 -230.85
C ASN A 894 -28.56 -106.86 -232.14
N ILE A 895 -28.28 -105.56 -232.06
CA ILE A 895 -27.89 -104.73 -233.20
C ILE A 895 -26.55 -105.22 -233.79
N GLU A 896 -25.56 -105.55 -232.98
CA GLU A 896 -24.29 -106.11 -233.43
C GLU A 896 -24.43 -107.51 -234.04
N ARG A 897 -25.28 -108.38 -233.47
CA ARG A 897 -25.60 -109.68 -234.06
C ARG A 897 -26.24 -109.51 -235.44
N LEU A 898 -27.22 -108.61 -235.56
CA LEU A 898 -27.86 -108.28 -236.84
C LEU A 898 -26.89 -107.63 -237.84
N LEU A 899 -25.94 -106.81 -237.37
CA LEU A 899 -24.86 -106.26 -238.21
C LEU A 899 -23.88 -107.34 -238.67
N ARG A 900 -23.52 -108.32 -237.83
CA ARG A 900 -22.68 -109.46 -238.20
C ARG A 900 -23.39 -110.39 -239.20
N GLU A 901 -24.70 -110.56 -239.10
CA GLU A 901 -25.51 -111.26 -240.12
C GLU A 901 -25.60 -110.48 -241.44
N LEU A 902 -25.77 -109.15 -241.38
CA LEU A 902 -25.74 -108.25 -242.55
C LEU A 902 -24.38 -108.28 -243.26
N GLU A 903 -23.28 -108.22 -242.51
CA GLU A 903 -21.92 -108.24 -243.06
C GLU A 903 -21.53 -109.64 -243.56
N GLY A 904 -22.02 -110.70 -242.91
CA GLY A 904 -21.94 -112.08 -243.41
C GLY A 904 -22.60 -112.22 -244.78
N LYS A 905 -23.84 -111.74 -244.94
CA LYS A 905 -24.52 -111.69 -246.24
C LYS A 905 -23.86 -110.75 -247.24
N GLY A 906 -23.25 -109.65 -246.78
CA GLY A 906 -22.41 -108.78 -247.63
C GLY A 906 -21.18 -109.51 -248.20
N LYS A 907 -20.55 -110.37 -247.39
CA LYS A 907 -19.43 -111.24 -247.80
C LYS A 907 -19.90 -112.34 -248.77
N GLU A 908 -21.10 -112.89 -248.60
CA GLU A 908 -21.70 -113.79 -249.60
C GLU A 908 -22.01 -113.08 -250.92
N ILE A 909 -22.59 -111.89 -250.89
CA ILE A 909 -22.91 -111.09 -252.10
C ILE A 909 -21.64 -110.73 -252.88
N LEU A 910 -20.54 -110.38 -252.20
CA LEU A 910 -19.26 -110.15 -252.88
C LEU A 910 -18.60 -111.45 -253.40
N LYS A 911 -18.86 -112.60 -252.77
CA LYS A 911 -18.46 -113.91 -253.28
C LYS A 911 -19.25 -114.29 -254.54
N VAL A 912 -20.55 -113.98 -254.61
CA VAL A 912 -21.34 -114.08 -255.85
C VAL A 912 -20.84 -113.10 -256.93
N ARG A 913 -20.36 -111.91 -256.56
CA ARG A 913 -19.75 -110.96 -257.50
C ARG A 913 -18.38 -111.40 -258.04
N SER A 914 -17.60 -112.17 -257.26
CA SER A 914 -16.38 -112.85 -257.76
C SER A 914 -16.72 -113.73 -258.97
N ASP A 915 -17.82 -114.48 -258.87
CA ASP A 915 -18.14 -115.55 -259.81
C ASP A 915 -18.92 -115.05 -261.04
N ALA A 916 -19.49 -113.83 -260.97
CA ALA A 916 -20.40 -113.30 -261.99
C ALA A 916 -19.74 -112.72 -263.26
N ASN A 917 -18.53 -112.14 -263.16
CA ASN A 917 -17.91 -111.39 -264.27
C ASN A 917 -16.56 -111.94 -264.76
N LEU A 918 -16.29 -113.21 -264.50
CA LEU A 918 -15.33 -114.02 -265.27
C LEU A 918 -15.91 -114.51 -266.62
N GLN A 919 -17.08 -114.00 -267.04
CA GLN A 919 -17.83 -114.48 -268.22
C GLN A 919 -18.37 -113.41 -269.20
N ILE A 920 -18.04 -112.13 -269.04
CA ILE A 920 -18.25 -111.12 -270.11
C ILE A 920 -16.88 -110.67 -270.64
N LYS A 921 -16.78 -110.64 -271.98
CA LYS A 921 -15.60 -110.24 -272.76
C LYS A 921 -15.29 -108.75 -272.67
#